data_AF-A0A1X6NE87-F1
#
_entry.id   AF-A0A1X6NE87-F1
#
_cell.length_a   1.000
_cell.length_b   1.000
_cell.length_c   1.000
_cell.angle_alpha   90.00
_cell.angle_beta   90.00
_cell.angle_gamma   90.00
#
_symmetry.space_group_name_H-M   'P 1'
#
loop_
_entity.id
_entity.type
_entity.pdbx_description
1 polymer ?
#
loop_
_entity_poly.entity_id
_entity_poly.type
_entity_poly.pdbx_seq_one_letter_code
_entity_poly.pdbx_strand_id
1 'polypeptide(L)'
;MTVSGRMEAVTNKAGEEAVVLDQPVCIGHGLDVPALGVLSTLVVPTAVGLCIWLLFAILRPRYRQVYALREWFVPQGLRPSPLGRSLWAFLTPHVPLIPQLLGEQSRAGKSVARDTEVYPSDEELTLRTLWTTILVVSGWTFLGLAGLLPLYMVAIPCLASSTLPFAFSGQYSTLQDLSILRILSLLPQDDASASSGPSNAGLQSAPYIRIRLIILTIFAIVLALVPALWLIMREFNKMVAYRECWVNDRCQNIEMGWLSARQAPGIVGWGEKRLKDFIVKTGLSSSLDATGSNDGQSRRRRRRTPDWSDAEKGRFEVDIQNLFSIGDTTDLALLIDERDEILENLEIAETKYIQSFRLSTPEPSIADFQPPLATISEEPGSPVKPAISRPRPLASASHQRRRRRGRNPAFGSSSLPPTSYVMPSQYYKLRGVQGISGGQFADVDKDVIPAAQSPSLAESINQRVVGSRFQEVNSSSPTINQGALGSQVTMNKSGRLEAVRTPDSVSQDNMIWGSHPHASWDTAGFDDTSPYNNYIPHGSQDPILAGSDEDWHDVLQEDPEAFENAEEYPEDTRRRPRPPRKQGVHVPRESFPLRARVGPSAEELVPLHLRLQPRQPFVRPLSGLNHDQLGAIYADISLWRSKLKIINAEIAEVQSECYKDIADGARIKGWLMIGRGLRFVRGIQLIEGRAKEDIRWDELQSENNSMRTVGFWTAAITIAVMLAIALVPVAGLYLSTAPDFAHYYPFLMRLDEGNDLGAGIATCLAAALLAILFISFAMKSVHYSGYLIHSVSLSGSHMFTFKAMFYLMTLVGGVSLFTAGAVLFAMHSFSINVGDTASIADGIIYMSVFALLLLLCVAVVFPGLLLLQPIRLWHVLRAEKEAITSRQRFRAVYPRTYSPSYSLSCTVLAFTYACAFTLLFPLVAPAALLLLLLTFIAHRFLIGYVYGRTHSSTGGLLHIWLLRRFGTLLAFQPLILGLVYLSRLLWIEGGILCGFALAVAIFVESYCSWRTRQPGRKSLNPITTDCLQTFEKTARPGKHSEAEEESLSLVSSGRNTRMRGSYASILEMMSATLAVAPLPSETRGPVPLGEWRVSTETLDDLTATERAARTQPDAPPHLPPLPFADHAEEMAGVLFAPELLAPAPVIWLPHDNGGISRSEAYDLQRYHKLPVTLDVRPQDDAQSRRSWSSQTRRAQGNS
;
A
#
# COMPACT_ATOMS: atom_id res chain seq x y z
N MET A 1 3.33 -51.18 82.24
CA MET A 1 3.24 -49.73 81.99
C MET A 1 4.57 -49.27 81.40
N THR A 2 4.69 -49.03 80.08
CA THR A 2 5.85 -48.36 79.40
C THR A 2 5.74 -48.40 77.85
N VAL A 3 4.55 -48.18 77.26
CA VAL A 3 4.40 -48.10 75.79
C VAL A 3 3.45 -46.95 75.41
N SER A 4 3.84 -45.72 75.73
CA SER A 4 3.08 -44.50 75.39
C SER A 4 4.00 -43.26 75.42
N GLY A 5 5.13 -43.32 74.71
CA GLY A 5 6.15 -42.25 74.73
C GLY A 5 7.17 -42.31 73.58
N ARG A 6 6.83 -42.98 72.48
CA ARG A 6 7.71 -43.12 71.29
C ARG A 6 7.03 -42.80 69.96
N MET A 7 5.77 -42.37 69.99
CA MET A 7 5.00 -42.00 68.80
C MET A 7 4.98 -40.48 68.61
N GLU A 8 4.79 -39.72 69.70
CA GLU A 8 4.92 -38.25 69.72
C GLU A 8 6.32 -37.78 69.32
N ALA A 9 7.37 -38.52 69.73
CA ALA A 9 8.76 -38.24 69.34
C ALA A 9 9.06 -38.44 67.84
N VAL A 10 8.15 -39.04 67.07
CA VAL A 10 8.26 -39.20 65.61
C VAL A 10 7.42 -38.15 64.87
N THR A 11 6.21 -37.84 65.38
CA THR A 11 5.41 -36.72 64.84
C THR A 11 6.10 -35.37 65.07
N ASN A 12 6.75 -35.17 66.21
CA ASN A 12 7.46 -33.92 66.48
C ASN A 12 8.69 -33.76 65.58
N LYS A 13 9.37 -34.84 65.21
CA LYS A 13 10.47 -34.76 64.22
C LYS A 13 10.01 -34.43 62.80
N ALA A 14 8.87 -34.97 62.37
CA ALA A 14 8.26 -34.57 61.10
C ALA A 14 7.79 -33.10 61.12
N GLY A 15 7.38 -32.58 62.29
CA GLY A 15 7.11 -31.16 62.51
C GLY A 15 8.38 -30.30 62.47
N GLU A 16 9.46 -30.71 63.15
CA GLU A 16 10.74 -29.99 63.14
C GLU A 16 11.37 -29.95 61.73
N GLU A 17 11.34 -31.05 60.97
CA GLU A 17 11.85 -31.06 59.58
C GLU A 17 11.00 -30.19 58.63
N ALA A 18 9.70 -30.01 58.89
CA ALA A 18 8.86 -29.07 58.13
C ALA A 18 9.18 -27.60 58.43
N VAL A 19 9.57 -27.26 59.66
CA VAL A 19 9.94 -25.89 60.08
C VAL A 19 11.30 -25.44 59.52
N VAL A 20 12.15 -26.37 59.06
CA VAL A 20 13.45 -26.03 58.44
C VAL A 20 13.30 -25.41 57.04
N LEU A 21 12.15 -25.58 56.37
CA LEU A 21 11.94 -25.11 54.99
C LEU A 21 11.68 -23.60 54.85
N ASP A 22 11.46 -22.87 55.94
CA ASP A 22 11.14 -21.43 55.94
C ASP A 22 12.35 -20.56 56.37
N GLN A 23 13.59 -21.03 56.15
CA GLN A 23 14.80 -20.25 56.45
C GLN A 23 15.19 -19.34 55.26
N PRO A 24 15.44 -18.04 55.47
CA PRO A 24 15.67 -17.10 54.38
C PRO A 24 17.02 -17.32 53.71
N VAL A 25 16.96 -17.62 52.41
CA VAL A 25 18.09 -18.10 51.61
C VAL A 25 18.94 -16.93 51.13
N CYS A 26 20.18 -16.84 51.62
CA CYS A 26 21.19 -15.95 51.04
C CYS A 26 21.69 -16.48 49.68
N ILE A 27 22.07 -15.58 48.76
CA ILE A 27 22.68 -15.96 47.48
C ILE A 27 23.79 -17.00 47.68
N GLY A 28 23.76 -18.06 46.86
CA GLY A 28 24.74 -19.16 46.90
C GLY A 28 24.40 -20.30 47.87
N HIS A 29 23.37 -20.17 48.71
CA HIS A 29 22.98 -21.19 49.69
C HIS A 29 21.77 -22.04 49.25
N GLY A 30 21.05 -21.63 48.20
CA GLY A 30 19.89 -22.36 47.67
C GLY A 30 19.18 -21.61 46.54
N LEU A 31 17.95 -22.04 46.22
CA LEU A 31 17.00 -21.35 45.35
C LEU A 31 15.66 -21.22 46.07
N ASP A 32 15.14 -20.00 46.14
CA ASP A 32 13.84 -19.62 46.69
C ASP A 32 12.71 -19.73 45.66
N VAL A 33 11.46 -19.86 46.13
CA VAL A 33 10.25 -20.01 45.28
C VAL A 33 10.15 -18.96 44.17
N PRO A 34 10.33 -17.64 44.42
CA PRO A 34 10.32 -16.66 43.34
C PRO A 34 11.50 -16.79 42.36
N ALA A 35 12.71 -17.21 42.78
CA ALA A 35 13.80 -17.50 41.84
C ALA A 35 13.52 -18.73 40.96
N LEU A 36 12.87 -19.77 41.50
CA LEU A 36 12.33 -20.88 40.71
C LEU A 36 11.23 -20.40 39.74
N GLY A 37 10.38 -19.48 40.17
CA GLY A 37 9.42 -18.76 39.32
C GLY A 37 10.10 -18.02 38.17
N VAL A 38 11.18 -17.26 38.46
CA VAL A 38 11.96 -16.53 37.45
C VAL A 38 12.63 -17.48 36.47
N LEU A 39 13.25 -18.56 36.95
CA LEU A 39 13.80 -19.62 36.09
C LEU A 39 12.73 -20.25 35.19
N SER A 40 11.50 -20.43 35.68
CA SER A 40 10.37 -20.89 34.86
C SER A 40 9.94 -19.84 33.81
N THR A 41 9.89 -18.54 34.16
CA THR A 41 9.65 -17.45 33.19
C THR A 41 10.79 -17.22 32.20
N LEU A 42 11.97 -17.79 32.45
CA LEU A 42 13.02 -17.88 31.46
C LEU A 42 12.80 -19.11 30.57
N VAL A 43 12.70 -20.31 31.15
CA VAL A 43 12.67 -21.58 30.41
C VAL A 43 11.41 -21.76 29.57
N VAL A 44 10.22 -21.47 30.10
CA VAL A 44 8.96 -21.71 29.37
C VAL A 44 8.79 -20.74 28.19
N PRO A 45 8.93 -19.40 28.35
CA PRO A 45 8.89 -18.46 27.24
C PRO A 45 10.06 -18.58 26.25
N THR A 46 11.27 -18.98 26.68
CA THR A 46 12.36 -19.27 25.73
C THR A 46 12.06 -20.52 24.91
N ALA A 47 11.55 -21.60 25.50
CA ALA A 47 11.16 -22.81 24.76
C ALA A 47 10.03 -22.52 23.76
N VAL A 48 8.95 -21.85 24.20
CA VAL A 48 7.83 -21.44 23.32
C VAL A 48 8.33 -20.49 22.22
N GLY A 49 9.18 -19.52 22.56
CA GLY A 49 9.79 -18.60 21.61
C GLY A 49 10.65 -19.33 20.56
N LEU A 50 11.53 -20.25 20.98
CA LEU A 50 12.34 -21.06 20.07
C LEU A 50 11.47 -21.92 19.13
N CYS A 51 10.36 -22.49 19.61
CA CYS A 51 9.40 -23.18 18.76
C CYS A 51 8.75 -22.25 17.72
N ILE A 52 8.41 -21.00 18.10
CA ILE A 52 7.86 -19.99 17.16
C ILE A 52 8.91 -19.61 16.10
N TRP A 53 10.17 -19.37 16.50
CA TRP A 53 11.27 -19.04 15.59
C TRP A 53 11.61 -20.20 14.64
N LEU A 54 11.61 -21.44 15.12
CA LEU A 54 11.81 -22.66 14.32
C LEU A 54 10.65 -22.88 13.33
N LEU A 55 9.41 -22.69 13.78
CA LEU A 55 8.21 -22.75 12.93
C LEU A 55 8.28 -21.71 11.81
N PHE A 56 8.65 -20.45 12.14
CA PHE A 56 8.90 -19.42 11.13
C PHE A 56 10.01 -19.82 10.15
N ALA A 57 11.13 -20.37 10.62
CA ALA A 57 12.24 -20.80 9.75
C ALA A 57 11.85 -21.91 8.76
N ILE A 58 10.91 -22.79 9.14
CA ILE A 58 10.34 -23.83 8.26
C ILE A 58 9.29 -23.25 7.29
N LEU A 59 8.48 -22.28 7.74
CA LEU A 59 7.41 -21.68 6.94
C LEU A 59 7.93 -20.66 5.90
N ARG A 60 8.98 -19.90 6.23
CA ARG A 60 9.61 -18.88 5.36
C ARG A 60 9.88 -19.38 3.93
N PRO A 61 10.61 -20.50 3.70
CA PRO A 61 10.88 -21.00 2.35
C PRO A 61 9.66 -21.63 1.66
N ARG A 62 8.61 -22.02 2.40
CA ARG A 62 7.37 -22.59 1.83
C ARG A 62 6.43 -21.50 1.34
N TYR A 63 6.28 -20.42 2.10
CA TYR A 63 5.37 -19.31 1.81
C TYR A 63 6.12 -18.05 1.37
N ARG A 64 6.93 -18.18 0.32
CA ARG A 64 7.70 -17.07 -0.29
C ARG A 64 6.79 -15.88 -0.67
N GLN A 65 5.55 -16.17 -1.07
CA GLN A 65 4.51 -15.17 -1.33
C GLN A 65 4.26 -14.22 -0.14
N VAL A 66 4.32 -14.72 1.11
CA VAL A 66 4.09 -13.92 2.32
C VAL A 66 5.38 -13.35 2.90
N TYR A 67 6.48 -14.11 2.83
CA TYR A 67 7.73 -13.78 3.54
C TYR A 67 8.84 -13.14 2.69
N ALA A 68 8.61 -12.98 1.39
CA ALA A 68 9.58 -12.42 0.45
C ALA A 68 8.93 -11.47 -0.58
N LEU A 69 7.93 -10.70 -0.13
CA LEU A 69 7.19 -9.71 -0.93
C LEU A 69 8.11 -8.74 -1.68
N ARG A 70 9.20 -8.24 -1.07
CA ARG A 70 10.15 -7.36 -1.78
C ARG A 70 10.92 -8.05 -2.91
N GLU A 71 11.04 -9.39 -2.91
CA GLU A 71 11.70 -10.12 -4.01
C GLU A 71 10.86 -10.18 -5.31
N TRP A 72 9.55 -9.85 -5.25
CA TRP A 72 8.66 -9.90 -6.42
C TRP A 72 7.83 -8.63 -6.65
N PHE A 73 7.26 -8.01 -5.59
CA PHE A 73 6.38 -6.85 -5.69
C PHE A 73 7.12 -5.56 -6.12
N VAL A 74 8.36 -5.37 -5.65
CA VAL A 74 9.17 -4.19 -5.96
C VAL A 74 9.73 -4.30 -7.40
N PRO A 75 9.83 -3.19 -8.17
CA PRO A 75 10.41 -3.20 -9.51
C PRO A 75 11.85 -3.73 -9.58
N GLN A 76 12.19 -4.32 -10.73
CA GLN A 76 13.39 -5.17 -10.90
C GLN A 76 14.70 -4.55 -10.38
N GLY A 77 14.94 -3.26 -10.65
CA GLY A 77 16.15 -2.54 -10.23
C GLY A 77 16.26 -2.19 -8.74
N LEU A 78 15.22 -2.43 -7.95
CA LEU A 78 15.17 -2.16 -6.50
C LEU A 78 14.88 -3.42 -5.66
N ARG A 79 14.83 -4.61 -6.29
CA ARG A 79 14.63 -5.89 -5.59
C ARG A 79 15.87 -6.27 -4.78
N PRO A 80 15.73 -6.67 -3.50
CA PRO A 80 16.85 -7.23 -2.73
C PRO A 80 17.31 -8.56 -3.32
N SER A 81 18.57 -8.92 -3.11
CA SER A 81 19.07 -10.26 -3.48
C SER A 81 18.30 -11.35 -2.72
N PRO A 82 17.90 -12.45 -3.39
CA PRO A 82 17.03 -13.45 -2.80
C PRO A 82 17.72 -14.20 -1.66
N LEU A 83 16.98 -14.44 -0.58
CA LEU A 83 17.52 -15.12 0.60
C LEU A 83 17.92 -16.58 0.29
N GLY A 84 19.03 -17.00 0.90
CA GLY A 84 19.42 -18.41 0.92
C GLY A 84 18.33 -19.31 1.52
N ARG A 85 18.24 -20.54 1.01
CA ARG A 85 17.28 -21.57 1.50
C ARG A 85 17.63 -22.13 2.89
N SER A 86 18.75 -21.75 3.50
CA SER A 86 19.12 -22.18 4.84
C SER A 86 18.15 -21.64 5.90
N LEU A 87 17.90 -22.43 6.95
CA LEU A 87 16.96 -22.06 8.02
C LEU A 87 17.31 -20.69 8.62
N TRP A 88 18.59 -20.44 8.89
CA TRP A 88 19.11 -19.25 9.56
C TRP A 88 19.36 -18.02 8.68
N ALA A 89 19.12 -18.05 7.37
CA ALA A 89 19.46 -16.94 6.45
C ALA A 89 18.86 -15.57 6.86
N PHE A 90 17.71 -15.58 7.55
CA PHE A 90 17.02 -14.37 8.02
C PHE A 90 17.73 -13.64 9.17
N LEU A 91 18.72 -14.25 9.83
CA LEU A 91 19.56 -13.57 10.82
C LEU A 91 20.53 -12.57 10.16
N THR A 92 20.92 -12.85 8.91
CA THR A 92 21.90 -12.08 8.14
C THR A 92 21.33 -11.61 6.79
N PRO A 93 20.23 -10.83 6.78
CA PRO A 93 19.69 -10.26 5.54
C PRO A 93 20.68 -9.25 4.94
N HIS A 94 20.62 -9.03 3.63
CA HIS A 94 21.56 -8.14 2.93
C HIS A 94 21.36 -6.64 3.26
N VAL A 95 20.23 -6.26 3.88
CA VAL A 95 19.96 -4.90 4.36
C VAL A 95 21.06 -4.42 5.32
N PRO A 96 21.61 -3.20 5.19
CA PRO A 96 22.60 -2.68 6.12
C PRO A 96 22.08 -2.60 7.55
N LEU A 97 22.98 -2.80 8.53
CA LEU A 97 22.65 -2.73 9.96
C LEU A 97 22.21 -1.32 10.40
N ILE A 98 22.73 -0.29 9.75
CA ILE A 98 22.43 1.12 9.99
C ILE A 98 22.34 1.79 8.62
N PRO A 99 21.20 2.37 8.21
CA PRO A 99 21.14 3.16 6.98
C PRO A 99 22.01 4.41 7.14
N GLN A 100 22.81 4.72 6.13
CA GLN A 100 23.70 5.88 6.16
C GLN A 100 22.91 7.14 5.81
N LEU A 101 22.90 8.13 6.72
CA LEU A 101 22.43 9.48 6.40
C LEU A 101 23.60 10.23 5.77
N LEU A 102 23.72 10.16 4.44
CA LEU A 102 24.75 10.85 3.68
C LEU A 102 24.47 12.36 3.68
N GLY A 103 25.46 13.17 4.04
CA GLY A 103 25.38 14.63 4.04
C GLY A 103 25.89 15.30 2.76
N GLU A 104 26.38 14.54 1.77
CA GLU A 104 26.92 15.09 0.52
C GLU A 104 25.81 15.35 -0.50
N GLN A 105 25.32 16.60 -0.51
CA GLN A 105 24.26 17.08 -1.42
C GLN A 105 24.59 16.95 -2.92
N SER A 106 25.88 16.82 -3.28
CA SER A 106 26.40 16.88 -4.66
C SER A 106 26.01 15.71 -5.58
N ARG A 107 25.18 14.77 -5.13
CA ARG A 107 24.83 13.53 -5.85
C ARG A 107 23.33 13.25 -6.02
N ALA A 108 22.44 14.02 -5.40
CA ALA A 108 21.00 13.84 -5.54
C ALA A 108 20.53 14.10 -6.98
N GLY A 109 19.45 13.44 -7.41
CA GLY A 109 18.80 13.60 -8.71
C GLY A 109 19.53 12.97 -9.90
N LYS A 110 20.59 12.16 -9.65
CA LYS A 110 21.42 11.57 -10.72
C LYS A 110 20.99 10.18 -11.17
N SER A 111 20.21 9.45 -10.37
CA SER A 111 19.44 8.27 -10.79
C SER A 111 18.58 7.75 -9.64
N VAL A 112 17.37 7.27 -9.96
CA VAL A 112 16.39 6.77 -8.97
C VAL A 112 17.00 5.79 -7.96
N ALA A 113 17.83 4.84 -8.40
CA ALA A 113 18.50 3.90 -7.52
C ALA A 113 19.43 4.60 -6.50
N ARG A 114 20.24 5.56 -6.93
CA ARG A 114 21.10 6.36 -6.02
C ARG A 114 20.28 7.25 -5.10
N ASP A 115 19.18 7.81 -5.58
CA ASP A 115 18.27 8.60 -4.75
C ASP A 115 17.54 7.73 -3.70
N THR A 116 17.37 6.42 -3.94
CA THR A 116 16.96 5.47 -2.89
C THR A 116 18.06 5.12 -1.89
N GLU A 117 19.35 5.16 -2.29
CA GLU A 117 20.49 4.99 -1.38
C GLU A 117 20.73 6.25 -0.50
N VAL A 118 20.49 7.45 -1.06
CA VAL A 118 20.65 8.74 -0.36
C VAL A 118 19.50 9.03 0.60
N TYR A 119 18.26 8.71 0.21
CA TYR A 119 17.06 8.95 1.02
C TYR A 119 16.41 7.64 1.51
N PRO A 120 16.88 7.07 2.64
CA PRO A 120 16.26 5.89 3.24
C PRO A 120 14.79 6.12 3.58
N SER A 121 14.01 5.04 3.51
CA SER A 121 12.60 5.04 3.85
C SER A 121 12.36 5.25 5.34
N ASP A 122 11.18 5.74 5.71
CA ASP A 122 10.76 5.87 7.11
C ASP A 122 10.84 4.53 7.86
N GLU A 123 10.64 3.39 7.18
CA GLU A 123 10.86 2.05 7.75
C GLU A 123 12.32 1.82 8.14
N GLU A 124 13.29 2.17 7.30
CA GLU A 124 14.73 2.03 7.61
C GLU A 124 15.18 3.01 8.71
N LEU A 125 14.53 4.16 8.83
CA LEU A 125 14.74 5.08 9.95
C LEU A 125 14.29 4.47 11.29
N THR A 126 13.33 3.53 11.31
CA THR A 126 13.00 2.75 12.53
C THR A 126 14.23 1.97 13.00
N LEU A 127 14.89 1.23 12.10
CA LEU A 127 16.07 0.40 12.38
C LEU A 127 17.21 1.24 12.98
N ARG A 128 17.36 2.47 12.50
CA ARG A 128 18.34 3.44 13.02
C ARG A 128 18.02 3.92 14.44
N THR A 129 16.74 4.20 14.74
CA THR A 129 16.34 4.54 16.13
C THR A 129 16.48 3.34 17.08
N LEU A 130 16.11 2.14 16.63
CA LEU A 130 16.30 0.89 17.39
C LEU A 130 17.78 0.67 17.72
N TRP A 131 18.68 0.85 16.75
CA TRP A 131 20.12 0.79 16.98
C TRP A 131 20.59 1.77 18.07
N THR A 132 20.08 3.01 18.10
CA THR A 132 20.43 3.93 19.20
C THR A 132 19.89 3.49 20.56
N THR A 133 18.69 2.89 20.63
CA THR A 133 18.22 2.31 21.90
C THR A 133 19.07 1.11 22.35
N ILE A 134 19.54 0.28 21.42
CA ILE A 134 20.47 -0.83 21.70
C ILE A 134 21.80 -0.29 22.27
N LEU A 135 22.36 0.77 21.70
CA LEU A 135 23.61 1.37 22.21
C LEU A 135 23.46 1.97 23.61
N VAL A 136 22.32 2.60 23.92
CA VAL A 136 22.04 3.14 25.26
C VAL A 136 21.87 2.01 26.27
N VAL A 137 21.03 1.02 25.97
CA VAL A 137 20.75 -0.09 26.88
C VAL A 137 21.95 -1.04 27.01
N SER A 138 22.83 -1.16 26.01
CA SER A 138 24.08 -1.93 26.16
C SER A 138 25.11 -1.24 27.07
N GLY A 139 25.23 0.08 27.01
CA GLY A 139 26.01 0.87 27.96
C GLY A 139 25.49 0.72 29.39
N TRP A 140 24.17 0.73 29.56
CA TRP A 140 23.50 0.44 30.84
C TRP A 140 23.67 -1.00 31.33
N THR A 141 23.64 -2.00 30.44
CA THR A 141 23.93 -3.40 30.77
C THR A 141 25.36 -3.55 31.28
N PHE A 142 26.33 -2.90 30.63
CA PHE A 142 27.73 -2.89 31.07
C PHE A 142 27.87 -2.20 32.44
N LEU A 143 27.33 -0.99 32.60
CA LEU A 143 27.37 -0.26 33.88
C LEU A 143 26.67 -1.02 35.02
N GLY A 144 25.56 -1.69 34.73
CA GLY A 144 24.81 -2.48 35.68
C GLY A 144 25.59 -3.70 36.17
N LEU A 145 26.14 -4.50 35.25
CA LEU A 145 26.85 -5.74 35.58
C LEU A 145 28.27 -5.50 36.12
N ALA A 146 29.01 -4.51 35.59
CA ALA A 146 30.41 -4.26 35.96
C ALA A 146 30.59 -3.16 37.03
N GLY A 147 29.59 -2.29 37.22
CA GLY A 147 29.64 -1.18 38.19
C GLY A 147 28.68 -1.36 39.37
N LEU A 148 27.37 -1.43 39.09
CA LEU A 148 26.34 -1.43 40.14
C LEU A 148 26.29 -2.74 40.94
N LEU A 149 26.24 -3.90 40.27
CA LEU A 149 26.13 -5.19 40.94
C LEU A 149 27.32 -5.46 41.90
N PRO A 150 28.60 -5.19 41.55
CA PRO A 150 29.70 -5.24 42.51
C PRO A 150 29.56 -4.25 43.68
N LEU A 151 29.07 -3.02 43.43
CA LEU A 151 28.83 -2.02 44.47
C LEU A 151 27.80 -2.50 45.52
N TYR A 152 26.83 -3.32 45.10
CA TYR A 152 25.75 -3.85 45.95
C TYR A 152 26.14 -5.13 46.70
N MET A 153 27.02 -5.96 46.12
CA MET A 153 27.38 -7.27 46.71
C MET A 153 28.66 -7.25 47.56
N VAL A 154 29.66 -6.42 47.22
CA VAL A 154 30.99 -6.50 47.86
C VAL A 154 30.93 -6.02 49.31
N ALA A 155 31.31 -6.90 50.25
CA ALA A 155 31.40 -6.60 51.69
C ALA A 155 30.11 -6.01 52.30
N ILE A 156 28.95 -6.57 51.93
CA ILE A 156 27.63 -6.30 52.49
C ILE A 156 26.95 -7.66 52.81
N PRO A 157 26.34 -7.87 54.00
CA PRO A 157 25.55 -9.07 54.30
C PRO A 157 24.37 -9.25 53.32
N CYS A 158 23.72 -10.42 53.36
CA CYS A 158 22.45 -10.64 52.65
C CYS A 158 21.29 -9.94 53.37
N LEU A 159 20.22 -9.62 52.65
CA LEU A 159 18.96 -9.14 53.22
C LEU A 159 18.46 -10.10 54.30
N ALA A 160 18.43 -11.41 53.99
CA ALA A 160 18.08 -12.51 54.87
C ALA A 160 18.78 -12.54 56.25
N SER A 161 19.96 -11.91 56.41
CA SER A 161 20.68 -11.82 57.68
C SER A 161 20.83 -10.38 58.22
N SER A 162 20.17 -9.40 57.58
CA SER A 162 20.16 -7.99 58.01
C SER A 162 18.75 -7.43 58.28
N THR A 163 17.69 -8.04 57.74
CA THR A 163 16.30 -7.70 58.10
C THR A 163 15.85 -8.43 59.35
N LEU A 164 15.03 -7.77 60.17
CA LEU A 164 14.27 -8.43 61.23
C LEU A 164 13.26 -9.45 60.64
N PRO A 165 12.87 -10.50 61.37
CA PRO A 165 11.82 -11.40 60.93
C PRO A 165 10.48 -10.68 60.80
N PHE A 166 9.72 -11.03 59.76
CA PHE A 166 8.39 -10.47 59.46
C PHE A 166 7.32 -10.95 60.43
N ALA A 167 6.20 -10.22 60.50
CA ALA A 167 5.19 -10.41 61.55
C ALA A 167 4.19 -11.55 61.24
N PHE A 168 3.94 -11.82 59.95
CA PHE A 168 2.94 -12.78 59.49
C PHE A 168 3.55 -13.89 58.61
N SER A 169 4.05 -13.54 57.42
CA SER A 169 4.64 -14.49 56.46
C SER A 169 5.39 -13.78 55.32
N GLY A 170 5.98 -14.55 54.40
CA GLY A 170 6.67 -14.05 53.21
C GLY A 170 8.10 -13.54 53.47
N GLN A 171 8.92 -13.50 52.42
CA GLN A 171 10.36 -13.24 52.54
C GLN A 171 10.92 -12.40 51.38
N TYR A 172 12.06 -11.74 51.58
CA TYR A 172 12.80 -11.11 50.49
C TYR A 172 13.56 -12.16 49.66
N SER A 173 13.25 -12.20 48.36
CA SER A 173 13.87 -13.13 47.40
C SER A 173 15.39 -12.94 47.25
N THR A 174 16.11 -14.00 46.87
CA THR A 174 17.52 -13.93 46.44
C THR A 174 17.76 -12.94 45.29
N LEU A 175 16.73 -12.57 44.53
CA LEU A 175 16.81 -11.54 43.49
C LEU A 175 16.73 -10.11 44.04
N GLN A 176 16.05 -9.88 45.17
CA GLN A 176 16.09 -8.59 45.86
C GLN A 176 17.47 -8.35 46.49
N ASP A 177 18.19 -9.42 46.82
CA ASP A 177 19.57 -9.45 47.31
C ASP A 177 20.61 -9.00 46.24
N LEU A 178 20.16 -8.79 44.99
CA LEU A 178 20.89 -8.17 43.87
C LEU A 178 20.41 -6.74 43.53
N SER A 179 19.46 -6.19 44.29
CA SER A 179 18.92 -4.84 44.12
C SER A 179 19.53 -3.83 45.10
N ILE A 180 19.19 -2.55 44.92
CA ILE A 180 19.61 -1.48 45.83
C ILE A 180 19.06 -1.62 47.27
N LEU A 181 17.99 -2.42 47.49
CA LEU A 181 17.45 -2.70 48.84
C LEU A 181 18.54 -3.13 49.83
N ARG A 182 19.50 -3.92 49.35
CA ARG A 182 20.61 -4.46 50.15
C ARG A 182 21.61 -3.41 50.65
N ILE A 183 21.63 -2.21 50.05
CA ILE A 183 22.36 -1.05 50.60
C ILE A 183 21.44 -0.25 51.54
N LEU A 184 20.16 -0.11 51.19
CA LEU A 184 19.19 0.69 51.94
C LEU A 184 18.80 0.07 53.29
N SER A 185 18.77 -1.27 53.41
CA SER A 185 18.50 -1.99 54.67
C SER A 185 19.57 -1.79 55.74
N LEU A 186 20.78 -1.35 55.35
CA LEU A 186 21.87 -1.04 56.28
C LEU A 186 21.86 0.44 56.74
N LEU A 187 21.00 1.28 56.17
CA LEU A 187 20.88 2.67 56.61
C LEU A 187 20.11 2.68 57.95
N PRO A 188 20.68 3.23 59.04
CA PRO A 188 19.97 3.28 60.31
C PRO A 188 18.71 4.14 60.19
N GLN A 189 17.58 3.61 60.63
CA GLN A 189 16.42 4.42 60.95
C GLN A 189 16.66 5.08 62.31
N ASP A 190 16.52 6.40 62.38
CA ASP A 190 16.64 7.18 63.63
C ASP A 190 15.38 7.03 64.52
N ASP A 191 14.94 5.79 64.74
CA ASP A 191 13.84 5.47 65.66
C ASP A 191 14.32 5.67 67.11
N ALA A 192 13.89 6.77 67.72
CA ALA A 192 14.47 7.35 68.94
C ALA A 192 14.20 6.58 70.26
N SER A 193 13.84 5.29 70.18
CA SER A 193 13.58 4.39 71.32
C SER A 193 14.90 3.83 71.91
N ALA A 194 15.78 4.73 72.36
CA ALA A 194 17.10 4.42 72.91
C ALA A 194 17.05 3.75 74.31
N SER A 195 16.53 2.52 74.41
CA SER A 195 16.31 1.84 75.70
C SER A 195 16.64 0.34 75.78
N SER A 196 17.35 -0.27 74.81
CA SER A 196 17.95 -1.62 75.01
C SER A 196 19.07 -1.99 74.04
N GLY A 197 20.31 -2.08 74.54
CA GLY A 197 21.41 -2.86 73.93
C GLY A 197 22.21 -2.20 72.79
N PRO A 198 23.40 -1.62 73.05
CA PRO A 198 24.25 -1.05 72.00
C PRO A 198 25.04 -2.12 71.24
N SER A 199 24.54 -2.54 70.06
CA SER A 199 25.27 -3.34 69.09
C SER A 199 26.31 -2.48 68.33
N ASN A 200 27.46 -2.24 68.97
CA ASN A 200 28.52 -1.31 68.53
C ASN A 200 29.05 -1.47 67.08
N ALA A 201 28.70 -2.54 66.37
CA ALA A 201 29.03 -2.73 64.94
C ALA A 201 28.29 -1.76 64.00
N GLY A 202 27.09 -1.28 64.38
CA GLY A 202 26.27 -0.42 63.53
C GLY A 202 26.93 0.95 63.25
N LEU A 203 27.36 1.65 64.30
CA LEU A 203 27.88 3.03 64.18
C LEU A 203 29.14 3.15 63.32
N GLN A 204 29.97 2.11 63.21
CA GLN A 204 31.17 2.15 62.37
C GLN A 204 30.89 1.94 60.87
N SER A 205 29.72 1.39 60.53
CA SER A 205 29.38 1.00 59.15
C SER A 205 28.70 2.13 58.35
N ALA A 206 27.94 3.00 59.03
CA ALA A 206 27.20 4.12 58.44
C ALA A 206 27.99 5.02 57.44
N PRO A 207 29.23 5.49 57.72
CA PRO A 207 29.95 6.34 56.78
C PRO A 207 30.29 5.63 55.46
N TYR A 208 30.62 4.34 55.50
CA TYR A 208 30.93 3.56 54.30
C TYR A 208 29.71 3.37 53.40
N ILE A 209 28.52 3.18 54.00
CA ILE A 209 27.25 3.07 53.28
C ILE A 209 26.93 4.38 52.56
N ARG A 210 27.05 5.53 53.25
CA ARG A 210 26.82 6.84 52.62
C ARG A 210 27.79 7.13 51.49
N ILE A 211 29.07 6.74 51.61
CA ILE A 211 30.04 6.85 50.53
C ILE A 211 29.62 6.04 49.29
N ARG A 212 29.10 4.81 49.46
CA ARG A 212 28.57 4.02 48.32
C ARG A 212 27.38 4.69 47.64
N LEU A 213 26.47 5.27 48.40
CA LEU A 213 25.31 6.00 47.87
C LEU A 213 25.74 7.25 47.07
N ILE A 214 26.76 7.98 47.54
CA ILE A 214 27.37 9.11 46.80
C ILE A 214 28.06 8.63 45.52
N ILE A 215 28.79 7.51 45.55
CA ILE A 215 29.36 6.90 44.33
C ILE A 215 28.25 6.53 43.33
N LEU A 216 27.11 6.05 43.83
CA LEU A 216 25.94 5.68 43.01
C LEU A 216 25.29 6.91 42.35
N THR A 217 25.10 8.04 43.05
CA THR A 217 24.59 9.28 42.41
C THR A 217 25.53 9.77 41.31
N ILE A 218 26.84 9.70 41.53
CA ILE A 218 27.86 10.05 40.52
C ILE A 218 27.78 9.11 39.32
N PHE A 219 27.68 7.79 39.52
CA PHE A 219 27.54 6.82 38.42
C PHE A 219 26.22 7.00 37.66
N ALA A 220 25.11 7.26 38.35
CA ALA A 220 23.80 7.52 37.76
C ALA A 220 23.84 8.74 36.82
N ILE A 221 24.39 9.86 37.28
CA ILE A 221 24.43 11.10 36.50
C ILE A 221 25.51 11.02 35.40
N VAL A 222 26.76 10.71 35.76
CA VAL A 222 27.93 10.86 34.88
C VAL A 222 28.12 9.69 33.92
N LEU A 223 27.81 8.45 34.34
CA LEU A 223 28.05 7.25 33.53
C LEU A 223 26.78 6.70 32.88
N ALA A 224 25.63 6.74 33.55
CA ALA A 224 24.37 6.23 32.99
C ALA A 224 23.66 7.27 32.11
N LEU A 225 23.46 8.48 32.64
CA LEU A 225 22.52 9.46 32.09
C LEU A 225 23.14 10.41 31.06
N VAL A 226 24.27 11.05 31.37
CA VAL A 226 24.93 12.00 30.44
C VAL A 226 25.34 11.35 29.10
N PRO A 227 25.92 10.13 29.06
CA PRO A 227 26.27 9.48 27.79
C PRO A 227 25.03 9.07 26.97
N ALA A 228 23.97 8.58 27.64
CA ALA A 228 22.70 8.24 27.01
C ALA A 228 22.02 9.46 26.39
N LEU A 229 21.97 10.57 27.13
CA LEU A 229 21.46 11.85 26.68
C LEU A 229 22.28 12.37 25.48
N TRP A 230 23.62 12.32 25.54
CA TRP A 230 24.47 12.74 24.43
C TRP A 230 24.24 11.91 23.17
N LEU A 231 24.11 10.57 23.28
CA LEU A 231 23.81 9.70 22.14
C LEU A 231 22.46 10.02 21.50
N ILE A 232 21.40 10.17 22.31
CA ILE A 232 20.04 10.47 21.82
C ILE A 232 19.99 11.87 21.20
N MET A 233 20.60 12.89 21.83
CA MET A 233 20.64 14.24 21.27
C MET A 233 21.49 14.34 20.01
N ARG A 234 22.60 13.60 19.94
CA ARG A 234 23.44 13.50 18.73
C ARG A 234 22.68 12.87 17.57
N GLU A 235 21.85 11.85 17.81
CA GLU A 235 21.05 11.26 16.73
C GLU A 235 19.83 12.10 16.36
N PHE A 236 19.14 12.69 17.35
CA PHE A 236 18.07 13.66 17.11
C PHE A 236 18.53 14.79 16.17
N ASN A 237 19.71 15.36 16.41
CA ASN A 237 20.26 16.40 15.56
C ASN A 237 20.56 15.94 14.12
N LYS A 238 21.02 14.70 13.91
CA LYS A 238 21.18 14.11 12.57
C LYS A 238 19.83 13.87 11.88
N MET A 239 18.82 13.41 12.63
CA MET A 239 17.48 13.16 12.11
C MET A 239 16.76 14.46 11.71
N VAL A 240 16.94 15.54 12.48
CA VAL A 240 16.45 16.87 12.10
C VAL A 240 17.18 17.38 10.86
N ALA A 241 18.52 17.30 10.80
CA ALA A 241 19.29 17.69 9.63
C ALA A 241 18.92 16.87 8.37
N TYR A 242 18.66 15.56 8.52
CA TYR A 242 18.15 14.73 7.44
C TYR A 242 16.77 15.19 6.95
N ARG A 243 15.83 15.51 7.85
CA ARG A 243 14.52 16.06 7.44
C ARG A 243 14.67 17.43 6.78
N GLU A 244 15.61 18.27 7.22
CA GLU A 244 15.93 19.54 6.56
C GLU A 244 16.41 19.32 5.12
N CYS A 245 17.40 18.44 4.88
CA CYS A 245 17.83 18.09 3.53
C CYS A 245 16.72 17.41 2.71
N TRP A 246 15.93 16.51 3.28
CA TRP A 246 14.82 15.84 2.60
C TRP A 246 13.71 16.83 2.16
N VAL A 247 13.41 17.85 2.97
CA VAL A 247 12.48 18.93 2.59
C VAL A 247 13.11 19.88 1.55
N ASN A 248 14.38 20.23 1.71
CA ASN A 248 15.08 21.15 0.81
C ASN A 248 15.35 20.54 -0.57
N ASP A 249 15.99 19.36 -0.60
CA ASP A 249 16.63 18.81 -1.78
C ASP A 249 15.67 17.86 -2.52
N ARG A 250 14.98 16.96 -1.79
CA ARG A 250 14.02 16.01 -2.38
C ARG A 250 12.63 16.61 -2.63
N CYS A 251 12.14 17.50 -1.76
CA CYS A 251 10.84 18.17 -1.95
C CYS A 251 10.94 19.57 -2.57
N GLN A 252 12.15 20.13 -2.79
CA GLN A 252 12.36 21.51 -3.28
C GLN A 252 11.61 22.60 -2.48
N ASN A 253 11.46 22.40 -1.16
CA ASN A 253 10.63 23.19 -0.24
C ASN A 253 9.12 23.26 -0.58
N ILE A 254 8.64 22.42 -1.48
CA ILE A 254 7.22 22.32 -1.80
C ILE A 254 6.49 21.55 -0.69
N GLU A 255 5.34 22.07 -0.28
CA GLU A 255 4.40 21.52 0.69
C GLU A 255 3.11 21.11 -0.03
N MET A 256 2.33 20.23 0.60
CA MET A 256 1.02 19.78 0.14
C MET A 256 0.01 20.03 1.25
N GLY A 257 -1.18 20.55 0.93
CA GLY A 257 -2.16 20.89 1.96
C GLY A 257 -3.60 21.04 1.48
N TRP A 258 -4.52 20.83 2.40
CA TRP A 258 -5.96 20.89 2.20
C TRP A 258 -6.59 22.14 2.83
N LEU A 259 -7.37 22.88 2.05
CA LEU A 259 -8.21 23.98 2.52
C LEU A 259 -9.69 23.59 2.37
N SER A 260 -10.33 23.19 3.47
CA SER A 260 -11.78 22.94 3.48
C SER A 260 -12.58 24.21 3.24
N ALA A 261 -13.66 24.12 2.46
CA ALA A 261 -14.63 25.20 2.21
C ALA A 261 -15.14 25.85 3.52
N ARG A 262 -15.36 25.06 4.57
CA ARG A 262 -15.76 25.54 5.92
C ARG A 262 -14.77 26.53 6.55
N GLN A 263 -13.50 26.51 6.14
CA GLN A 263 -12.45 27.42 6.64
C GLN A 263 -12.19 28.61 5.71
N ALA A 264 -12.74 28.60 4.48
CA ALA A 264 -12.70 29.70 3.53
C ALA A 264 -14.07 29.95 2.86
N PRO A 265 -15.15 30.19 3.64
CA PRO A 265 -16.52 30.27 3.12
C PRO A 265 -16.73 31.40 2.11
N GLY A 266 -15.91 32.45 2.10
CA GLY A 266 -15.98 33.52 1.09
C GLY A 266 -15.55 33.10 -0.34
N ILE A 267 -15.03 31.88 -0.50
CA ILE A 267 -14.58 31.30 -1.78
C ILE A 267 -15.54 30.19 -2.25
N VAL A 268 -16.58 29.85 -1.48
CA VAL A 268 -17.62 28.90 -1.91
C VAL A 268 -18.40 29.48 -3.09
N GLY A 269 -18.73 28.64 -4.08
CA GLY A 269 -19.29 29.10 -5.37
C GLY A 269 -18.25 29.68 -6.33
N TRP A 270 -16.95 29.49 -6.08
CA TRP A 270 -15.89 29.85 -7.04
C TRP A 270 -15.36 28.59 -7.72
N GLY A 271 -15.69 28.45 -9.00
CA GLY A 271 -15.09 27.43 -9.86
C GLY A 271 -13.57 27.55 -9.95
N GLU A 272 -12.90 26.42 -10.25
CA GLU A 272 -11.45 26.30 -10.12
C GLU A 272 -10.68 27.42 -10.82
N LYS A 273 -11.06 27.74 -12.07
CA LYS A 273 -10.43 28.80 -12.87
C LYS A 273 -10.51 30.18 -12.19
N ARG A 274 -11.64 30.51 -11.55
CA ARG A 274 -11.83 31.78 -10.81
C ARG A 274 -10.92 31.87 -9.60
N LEU A 275 -10.69 30.77 -8.90
CA LEU A 275 -9.76 30.73 -7.76
C LEU A 275 -8.30 30.75 -8.22
N LYS A 276 -7.94 30.05 -9.31
CA LYS A 276 -6.60 30.14 -9.92
C LYS A 276 -6.28 31.59 -10.32
N ASP A 277 -7.19 32.23 -11.05
CA ASP A 277 -7.15 33.66 -11.40
C ASP A 277 -6.93 34.57 -10.19
N PHE A 278 -7.62 34.32 -9.06
CA PHE A 278 -7.50 35.12 -7.84
C PHE A 278 -6.17 34.92 -7.10
N ILE A 279 -5.67 33.69 -7.04
CA ILE A 279 -4.36 33.37 -6.44
C ILE A 279 -3.24 34.10 -7.20
N VAL A 280 -3.29 34.14 -8.54
CA VAL A 280 -2.37 34.94 -9.35
C VAL A 280 -2.56 36.44 -9.09
N LYS A 281 -3.79 36.95 -9.13
CA LYS A 281 -4.09 38.38 -8.88
C LYS A 281 -3.67 38.86 -7.48
N THR A 282 -3.64 37.98 -6.48
CA THR A 282 -3.16 38.30 -5.11
C THR A 282 -1.64 38.17 -4.94
N GLY A 283 -0.90 37.71 -5.95
CA GLY A 283 0.55 37.50 -5.85
C GLY A 283 0.95 36.28 -5.02
N LEU A 284 0.04 35.29 -4.86
CA LEU A 284 0.31 34.03 -4.14
C LEU A 284 0.73 32.88 -5.07
N SER A 285 0.88 33.14 -6.37
CA SER A 285 1.46 32.20 -7.33
C SER A 285 2.21 32.94 -8.44
N SER A 286 3.33 32.34 -8.87
CA SER A 286 4.12 32.77 -10.02
C SER A 286 4.03 31.84 -11.23
N SER A 287 3.75 30.54 -11.03
CA SER A 287 3.77 29.52 -12.09
C SER A 287 2.42 29.22 -12.73
N LEU A 288 1.32 29.51 -12.05
CA LEU A 288 -0.05 29.09 -12.41
C LEU A 288 -0.60 29.78 -13.68
N ASP A 289 -0.03 30.92 -14.10
CA ASP A 289 -0.42 31.69 -15.30
C ASP A 289 0.22 31.13 -16.60
N ALA A 290 1.15 30.16 -16.51
CA ALA A 290 2.04 29.78 -17.61
C ALA A 290 1.40 28.96 -18.75
N THR A 291 0.39 28.13 -18.46
CA THR A 291 -0.17 27.17 -19.43
C THR A 291 -1.11 27.78 -20.47
N GLY A 292 -1.55 29.03 -20.32
CA GLY A 292 -2.54 29.67 -21.20
C GLY A 292 -2.00 30.58 -22.31
N SER A 293 -0.69 30.77 -22.45
CA SER A 293 -0.12 31.93 -23.16
C SER A 293 0.40 31.70 -24.60
N ASN A 294 0.04 30.59 -25.27
CA ASN A 294 0.52 30.32 -26.64
C ASN A 294 -0.16 31.17 -27.74
N ASP A 295 -1.31 31.80 -27.48
CA ASP A 295 -1.97 32.69 -28.43
C ASP A 295 -1.28 34.06 -28.52
N GLY A 296 -0.30 34.16 -29.43
CA GLY A 296 0.63 35.27 -29.58
C GLY A 296 0.06 36.66 -29.93
N GLN A 297 -1.27 36.85 -29.97
CA GLN A 297 -1.90 38.12 -30.37
C GLN A 297 -2.19 39.11 -29.20
N SER A 298 -2.28 38.64 -27.95
CA SER A 298 -2.76 39.48 -26.82
C SER A 298 -1.77 40.52 -26.29
N ARG A 299 -0.47 40.42 -26.64
CA ARG A 299 0.66 41.16 -26.03
C ARG A 299 0.59 42.70 -26.06
N ARG A 300 -0.33 43.32 -26.80
CA ARG A 300 -0.41 44.80 -26.91
C ARG A 300 -1.24 45.53 -25.84
N ARG A 301 -2.04 44.84 -25.00
CA ARG A 301 -2.98 45.52 -24.07
C ARG A 301 -2.71 45.39 -22.56
N ARG A 302 -1.88 44.45 -22.10
CA ARG A 302 -1.66 44.16 -20.65
C ARG A 302 -0.46 44.93 -20.04
N ARG A 303 -0.31 46.23 -20.32
CA ARG A 303 0.90 47.04 -20.00
C ARG A 303 0.83 47.82 -18.67
N ARG A 304 0.25 47.23 -17.61
CA ARG A 304 0.10 47.86 -16.27
C ARG A 304 0.21 46.93 -15.06
N THR A 305 0.36 45.62 -15.24
CA THR A 305 0.94 44.77 -14.19
C THR A 305 2.43 45.11 -14.06
N PRO A 306 3.00 45.19 -12.85
CA PRO A 306 4.45 45.26 -12.70
C PRO A 306 5.04 43.92 -13.18
N ASP A 307 5.91 43.97 -14.19
CA ASP A 307 6.66 42.81 -14.63
C ASP A 307 7.75 42.50 -13.60
N TRP A 308 7.39 41.70 -12.58
CA TRP A 308 8.33 41.12 -11.63
C TRP A 308 9.44 40.40 -12.40
N SER A 309 10.70 40.74 -12.11
CA SER A 309 11.82 40.06 -12.76
C SER A 309 11.83 38.57 -12.37
N ASP A 310 12.32 37.70 -13.24
CA ASP A 310 12.35 36.27 -12.93
C ASP A 310 13.27 35.95 -11.72
N ALA A 311 14.23 36.83 -11.44
CA ALA A 311 15.05 36.83 -10.24
C ALA A 311 14.30 37.21 -8.94
N GLU A 312 13.15 37.88 -9.04
CA GLU A 312 12.22 38.13 -7.92
C GLU A 312 11.16 37.04 -7.81
N LYS A 313 10.67 36.50 -8.94
CA LYS A 313 9.76 35.33 -8.94
C LYS A 313 10.36 34.14 -8.20
N GLY A 314 11.66 33.89 -8.40
CA GLY A 314 12.42 32.88 -7.65
C GLY A 314 12.55 33.12 -6.13
N ARG A 315 12.05 34.25 -5.59
CA ARG A 315 12.12 34.62 -4.16
C ARG A 315 10.79 34.56 -3.43
N PHE A 316 9.70 34.14 -4.06
CA PHE A 316 8.42 33.99 -3.37
C PHE A 316 8.48 32.89 -2.30
N GLU A 317 8.34 33.30 -1.03
CA GLU A 317 8.32 32.41 0.14
C GLU A 317 7.04 31.57 0.24
N VAL A 318 5.97 32.09 -0.37
CA VAL A 318 4.69 31.42 -0.58
C VAL A 318 4.38 31.49 -2.07
N ASP A 319 4.32 30.34 -2.71
CA ASP A 319 4.13 30.18 -4.16
C ASP A 319 3.28 28.94 -4.39
N ILE A 320 1.98 29.12 -4.63
CA ILE A 320 1.01 28.05 -4.90
C ILE A 320 1.18 27.64 -6.36
N GLN A 321 1.73 26.45 -6.59
CA GLN A 321 2.08 26.00 -7.94
C GLN A 321 0.91 25.28 -8.62
N ASN A 322 0.23 24.40 -7.88
CA ASN A 322 -0.96 23.69 -8.34
C ASN A 322 -2.11 23.85 -7.36
N LEU A 323 -3.32 23.88 -7.91
CA LEU A 323 -4.60 23.92 -7.20
C LEU A 323 -5.54 22.91 -7.88
N PHE A 324 -6.17 22.06 -7.07
CA PHE A 324 -7.21 21.11 -7.48
C PHE A 324 -8.43 21.29 -6.57
N SER A 325 -9.61 21.38 -7.16
CA SER A 325 -10.87 21.56 -6.45
C SER A 325 -11.54 20.20 -6.24
N ILE A 326 -12.07 19.95 -5.04
CA ILE A 326 -12.70 18.68 -4.69
C ILE A 326 -14.21 18.92 -4.53
N GLY A 327 -14.96 18.48 -5.55
CA GLY A 327 -16.42 18.38 -5.52
C GLY A 327 -16.92 17.20 -4.69
N ASP A 328 -18.23 17.07 -4.57
CA ASP A 328 -18.87 15.89 -3.97
C ASP A 328 -18.62 14.65 -4.85
N THR A 329 -18.15 13.55 -4.27
CA THR A 329 -17.97 12.26 -4.97
C THR A 329 -18.65 11.08 -4.27
N THR A 330 -19.53 11.33 -3.30
CA THR A 330 -20.25 10.26 -2.56
C THR A 330 -21.01 9.32 -3.48
N ASP A 331 -21.75 9.87 -4.42
CA ASP A 331 -22.68 9.13 -5.26
C ASP A 331 -21.89 8.34 -6.33
N LEU A 332 -20.80 8.94 -6.82
CA LEU A 332 -19.84 8.30 -7.71
C LEU A 332 -19.08 7.15 -7.04
N ALA A 333 -18.76 7.26 -5.74
CA ALA A 333 -18.16 6.17 -4.96
C ALA A 333 -19.10 4.96 -4.86
N LEU A 334 -20.39 5.20 -4.58
CA LEU A 334 -21.41 4.13 -4.51
C LEU A 334 -21.59 3.42 -5.87
N LEU A 335 -21.61 4.17 -6.97
CA LEU A 335 -21.67 3.58 -8.32
C LEU A 335 -20.42 2.75 -8.66
N ILE A 336 -19.24 3.16 -8.16
CA ILE A 336 -17.99 2.42 -8.32
C ILE A 336 -17.98 1.14 -7.48
N ASP A 337 -18.49 1.17 -6.25
CA ASP A 337 -18.67 -0.04 -5.43
C ASP A 337 -19.64 -1.03 -6.11
N GLU A 338 -20.75 -0.58 -6.70
CA GLU A 338 -21.65 -1.47 -7.45
C GLU A 338 -20.98 -2.01 -8.73
N ARG A 339 -20.26 -1.17 -9.48
CA ARG A 339 -19.47 -1.58 -10.66
C ARG A 339 -18.45 -2.65 -10.29
N ASP A 340 -17.81 -2.52 -9.14
CA ASP A 340 -16.84 -3.50 -8.61
C ASP A 340 -17.51 -4.83 -8.24
N GLU A 341 -18.68 -4.82 -7.58
CA GLU A 341 -19.46 -6.06 -7.33
C GLU A 341 -19.91 -6.71 -8.66
N ILE A 342 -20.38 -5.91 -9.62
CA ILE A 342 -20.76 -6.38 -10.96
C ILE A 342 -19.55 -7.01 -11.68
N LEU A 343 -18.37 -6.40 -11.57
CA LEU A 343 -17.14 -6.91 -12.18
C LEU A 343 -16.64 -8.18 -11.49
N GLU A 344 -16.69 -8.26 -10.16
CA GLU A 344 -16.30 -9.47 -9.43
C GLU A 344 -17.21 -10.65 -9.80
N ASN A 345 -18.53 -10.42 -9.85
CA ASN A 345 -19.49 -11.43 -10.32
C ASN A 345 -19.26 -11.83 -11.79
N LEU A 346 -18.90 -10.88 -12.66
CA LEU A 346 -18.51 -11.16 -14.05
C LEU A 346 -17.25 -12.03 -14.10
N GLU A 347 -16.16 -11.66 -13.42
CA GLU A 347 -14.93 -12.46 -13.39
C GLU A 347 -15.18 -13.86 -12.79
N ILE A 348 -16.05 -13.99 -11.80
CA ILE A 348 -16.50 -15.29 -11.27
C ILE A 348 -17.23 -16.11 -12.34
N ALA A 349 -18.06 -15.49 -13.18
CA ALA A 349 -18.79 -16.18 -14.26
C ALA A 349 -17.85 -16.59 -15.42
N GLU A 350 -16.98 -15.69 -15.89
CA GLU A 350 -15.97 -15.96 -16.92
C GLU A 350 -14.97 -17.04 -16.46
N THR A 351 -14.50 -16.98 -15.20
CA THR A 351 -13.58 -17.99 -14.64
C THR A 351 -14.26 -19.35 -14.52
N LYS A 352 -15.54 -19.43 -14.09
CA LYS A 352 -16.33 -20.68 -14.13
C LYS A 352 -16.45 -21.23 -15.55
N TYR A 353 -16.73 -20.36 -16.54
CA TYR A 353 -16.81 -20.74 -17.95
C TYR A 353 -15.48 -21.31 -18.47
N ILE A 354 -14.36 -20.62 -18.27
CA ILE A 354 -13.03 -21.09 -18.70
C ILE A 354 -12.65 -22.40 -17.98
N GLN A 355 -12.93 -22.50 -16.67
CA GLN A 355 -12.68 -23.72 -15.88
C GLN A 355 -13.59 -24.91 -16.25
N SER A 356 -14.74 -24.66 -16.89
CA SER A 356 -15.67 -25.72 -17.34
C SER A 356 -15.06 -26.63 -18.40
N PHE A 357 -13.95 -26.22 -19.02
CA PHE A 357 -13.27 -26.96 -20.07
C PHE A 357 -11.96 -27.60 -19.61
N ARG A 358 -11.59 -28.71 -20.27
CA ARG A 358 -10.24 -29.25 -20.24
C ARG A 358 -9.68 -29.44 -21.64
N LEU A 359 -8.37 -29.25 -21.71
CA LEU A 359 -7.49 -29.79 -22.73
C LEU A 359 -7.58 -31.33 -22.68
N SER A 360 -8.44 -31.92 -23.51
CA SER A 360 -8.30 -33.33 -23.84
C SER A 360 -7.22 -33.45 -24.92
N THR A 361 -5.98 -33.70 -24.50
CA THR A 361 -5.09 -34.48 -25.34
C THR A 361 -5.86 -35.77 -25.68
N PRO A 362 -6.07 -36.11 -26.97
CA PRO A 362 -6.66 -37.40 -27.29
C PRO A 362 -5.79 -38.48 -26.66
N GLU A 363 -6.40 -39.44 -25.98
CA GLU A 363 -5.67 -40.65 -25.60
C GLU A 363 -5.05 -41.24 -26.88
N PRO A 364 -3.77 -41.68 -26.86
CA PRO A 364 -3.18 -42.36 -28.00
C PRO A 364 -4.11 -43.52 -28.37
N SER A 365 -4.45 -43.63 -29.66
CA SER A 365 -5.51 -44.55 -30.03
C SER A 365 -5.09 -45.99 -29.70
N ILE A 366 -6.04 -46.88 -29.43
CA ILE A 366 -5.72 -48.29 -29.11
C ILE A 366 -4.88 -48.97 -30.23
N ALA A 367 -4.88 -48.44 -31.46
CA ALA A 367 -4.02 -48.89 -32.55
C ALA A 367 -2.54 -48.46 -32.42
N ASP A 368 -2.23 -47.42 -31.64
CA ASP A 368 -0.87 -46.96 -31.34
C ASP A 368 -0.26 -47.69 -30.11
N PHE A 369 -1.05 -48.56 -29.45
CA PHE A 369 -0.64 -49.27 -28.23
C PHE A 369 0.22 -50.51 -28.55
N GLN A 370 1.48 -50.29 -28.94
CA GLN A 370 2.46 -51.39 -28.94
C GLN A 370 2.67 -51.89 -27.48
N PRO A 371 2.39 -53.16 -27.18
CA PRO A 371 2.63 -53.70 -25.84
C PRO A 371 4.15 -53.74 -25.59
N PRO A 372 4.62 -53.39 -24.37
CA PRO A 372 6.03 -53.49 -24.04
C PRO A 372 6.46 -54.97 -24.07
N LEU A 373 7.36 -55.30 -24.99
CA LEU A 373 8.01 -56.61 -25.02
C LEU A 373 8.75 -56.86 -23.70
N ALA A 374 8.63 -58.07 -23.18
CA ALA A 374 9.13 -58.42 -21.86
C ALA A 374 10.65 -58.23 -21.74
N THR A 375 11.09 -57.71 -20.60
CA THR A 375 12.50 -57.61 -20.23
C THR A 375 13.09 -58.99 -20.02
N ILE A 376 13.90 -59.46 -20.98
CA ILE A 376 14.85 -60.55 -20.75
C ILE A 376 16.06 -59.95 -20.03
N SER A 377 16.45 -60.57 -18.91
CA SER A 377 17.65 -60.27 -18.13
C SER A 377 18.87 -60.99 -18.71
N GLU A 378 20.07 -60.63 -18.24
CA GLU A 378 21.37 -61.23 -18.58
C GLU A 378 21.82 -61.09 -20.06
N GLU A 379 23.10 -60.94 -20.41
CA GLU A 379 24.35 -60.80 -19.62
C GLU A 379 25.33 -59.84 -20.36
N PRO A 380 26.44 -59.36 -19.75
CA PRO A 380 27.31 -58.35 -20.35
C PRO A 380 28.45 -58.95 -21.19
N GLY A 381 28.48 -58.67 -22.51
CA GLY A 381 29.74 -58.71 -23.27
C GLY A 381 29.69 -59.12 -24.74
N SER A 382 29.43 -58.18 -25.65
CA SER A 382 30.13 -58.06 -26.95
C SER A 382 29.64 -56.82 -27.75
N PRO A 383 30.44 -56.25 -28.67
CA PRO A 383 30.14 -54.92 -29.24
C PRO A 383 29.71 -54.92 -30.72
N VAL A 384 29.27 -53.73 -31.17
CA VAL A 384 29.07 -53.29 -32.57
C VAL A 384 27.94 -53.95 -33.38
N LYS A 385 26.84 -53.21 -33.55
CA LYS A 385 26.02 -53.19 -34.79
C LYS A 385 25.66 -51.73 -35.16
N PRO A 386 25.33 -51.44 -36.44
CA PRO A 386 25.78 -50.20 -37.07
C PRO A 386 24.78 -49.03 -37.03
N ALA A 387 25.33 -47.81 -37.16
CA ALA A 387 24.55 -46.61 -37.46
C ALA A 387 24.10 -46.58 -38.93
N ILE A 388 22.78 -46.45 -39.14
CA ILE A 388 22.20 -46.11 -40.45
C ILE A 388 22.14 -44.59 -40.61
N SER A 389 22.50 -44.09 -41.78
CA SER A 389 22.84 -42.69 -42.01
C SER A 389 21.63 -41.75 -42.17
N ARG A 390 21.76 -40.54 -41.61
CA ARG A 390 20.88 -39.40 -41.94
C ARG A 390 21.30 -38.81 -43.30
N PRO A 391 20.36 -38.46 -44.20
CA PRO A 391 20.69 -37.66 -45.38
C PRO A 391 21.12 -36.24 -44.99
N ARG A 392 22.15 -35.71 -45.66
CA ARG A 392 22.62 -34.32 -45.48
C ARG A 392 21.67 -33.33 -46.16
N PRO A 393 21.41 -32.15 -45.56
CA PRO A 393 20.90 -31.00 -46.30
C PRO A 393 22.02 -30.40 -47.17
N LEU A 394 21.68 -29.93 -48.37
CA LEU A 394 22.55 -29.12 -49.21
C LEU A 394 22.01 -27.69 -49.29
N ALA A 395 22.85 -26.72 -48.92
CA ALA A 395 22.76 -25.34 -49.40
C ALA A 395 23.38 -25.29 -50.83
N SER A 396 23.21 -24.28 -51.68
CA SER A 396 22.53 -22.97 -51.60
C SER A 396 22.23 -22.48 -53.02
N ALA A 397 21.28 -21.55 -53.20
CA ALA A 397 21.24 -20.66 -54.37
C ALA A 397 20.39 -19.40 -54.14
N SER A 398 20.79 -18.32 -54.81
CA SER A 398 20.26 -16.96 -54.73
C SER A 398 18.93 -16.71 -55.47
N HIS A 399 18.30 -15.57 -55.13
CA HIS A 399 17.30 -14.79 -55.88
C HIS A 399 16.75 -15.32 -57.23
N GLN A 400 15.41 -15.38 -57.38
CA GLN A 400 14.66 -14.33 -58.13
C GLN A 400 13.12 -14.48 -58.14
N ARG A 401 12.45 -13.32 -58.22
CA ARG A 401 11.14 -13.00 -58.85
C ARG A 401 9.85 -13.78 -58.52
N ARG A 402 8.87 -13.00 -58.01
CA ARG A 402 7.41 -12.98 -58.31
C ARG A 402 6.72 -14.31 -58.73
N ARG A 403 5.70 -14.70 -57.94
CA ARG A 403 4.34 -14.94 -58.46
C ARG A 403 3.27 -14.79 -57.39
N ARG A 404 2.25 -13.95 -57.61
CA ARG A 404 0.99 -14.00 -56.86
C ARG A 404 0.28 -15.33 -57.18
N ARG A 405 -0.27 -16.00 -56.17
CA ARG A 405 -1.31 -17.04 -56.36
C ARG A 405 -2.52 -16.67 -55.50
N GLY A 406 -3.70 -16.67 -56.10
CA GLY A 406 -4.96 -16.41 -55.42
C GLY A 406 -5.27 -17.50 -54.39
N ARG A 407 -5.91 -17.12 -53.28
CA ARG A 407 -6.30 -18.03 -52.21
C ARG A 407 -7.79 -18.37 -52.39
N ASN A 408 -8.10 -19.55 -52.93
CA ASN A 408 -9.49 -20.00 -53.09
C ASN A 408 -10.16 -20.15 -51.72
N PRO A 409 -11.31 -19.48 -51.46
CA PRO A 409 -12.12 -19.70 -50.26
C PRO A 409 -13.08 -20.90 -50.47
N ALA A 410 -12.53 -22.04 -50.87
CA ALA A 410 -13.29 -23.28 -51.08
C ALA A 410 -13.29 -24.13 -49.79
N PHE A 411 -14.23 -23.85 -48.88
CA PHE A 411 -14.50 -24.74 -47.75
C PHE A 411 -15.17 -26.02 -48.26
N GLY A 412 -14.35 -27.01 -48.64
CA GLY A 412 -14.80 -28.33 -49.06
C GLY A 412 -15.45 -29.09 -47.90
N SER A 413 -16.72 -29.44 -48.05
CA SER A 413 -17.47 -30.23 -47.07
C SER A 413 -17.09 -31.72 -47.14
N SER A 414 -16.25 -32.19 -46.23
CA SER A 414 -16.03 -33.62 -45.98
C SER A 414 -15.81 -33.88 -44.49
N SER A 415 -16.51 -34.90 -43.98
CA SER A 415 -16.62 -35.33 -42.56
C SER A 415 -16.82 -34.23 -41.51
N LEU A 416 -17.97 -34.26 -40.82
CA LEU A 416 -18.21 -33.45 -39.62
C LEU A 416 -17.08 -33.68 -38.59
N PRO A 417 -16.25 -32.67 -38.27
CA PRO A 417 -15.54 -32.70 -37.00
C PRO A 417 -16.58 -32.54 -35.88
N PRO A 418 -16.39 -33.17 -34.70
CA PRO A 418 -17.19 -32.81 -33.54
C PRO A 418 -17.03 -31.31 -33.27
N THR A 419 -18.13 -30.59 -33.13
CA THR A 419 -18.14 -29.15 -32.86
C THR A 419 -17.30 -28.83 -31.64
N SER A 420 -16.51 -27.75 -31.71
CA SER A 420 -15.89 -27.18 -30.52
C SER A 420 -16.98 -26.81 -29.53
N TYR A 421 -16.85 -27.22 -28.27
CA TYR A 421 -17.79 -26.84 -27.21
C TYR A 421 -17.62 -25.37 -26.74
N VAL A 422 -16.53 -24.73 -27.16
CA VAL A 422 -16.36 -23.27 -27.13
C VAL A 422 -17.32 -22.64 -28.14
N MET A 423 -18.07 -21.61 -27.74
CA MET A 423 -19.05 -20.96 -28.62
C MET A 423 -18.39 -20.40 -29.90
N PRO A 424 -19.06 -20.48 -31.07
CA PRO A 424 -18.64 -19.73 -32.25
C PRO A 424 -18.72 -18.22 -31.98
N SER A 425 -17.74 -17.45 -32.45
CA SER A 425 -17.67 -15.97 -32.36
C SER A 425 -18.87 -15.20 -32.94
N GLN A 426 -19.83 -15.90 -33.56
CA GLN A 426 -21.12 -15.36 -33.97
C GLN A 426 -22.12 -15.20 -32.82
N TYR A 427 -22.01 -16.00 -31.75
CA TYR A 427 -22.94 -15.97 -30.60
C TYR A 427 -22.73 -14.74 -29.70
N TYR A 428 -21.49 -14.27 -29.59
CA TYR A 428 -21.10 -13.08 -28.84
C TYR A 428 -21.63 -11.76 -29.44
N LYS A 429 -22.22 -11.80 -30.65
CA LYS A 429 -22.86 -10.65 -31.27
C LYS A 429 -24.27 -10.46 -30.73
N LEU A 430 -24.37 -9.67 -29.65
CA LEU A 430 -25.65 -9.19 -29.09
C LEU A 430 -26.53 -8.55 -30.18
N ARG A 431 -27.56 -9.28 -30.63
CA ARG A 431 -28.59 -8.76 -31.53
C ARG A 431 -29.52 -7.83 -30.75
N GLY A 432 -29.33 -6.52 -30.88
CA GLY A 432 -30.31 -5.52 -30.43
C GLY A 432 -29.70 -4.20 -29.95
N VAL A 433 -28.48 -4.20 -29.42
CA VAL A 433 -27.86 -3.00 -28.82
C VAL A 433 -27.12 -2.16 -29.88
N GLN A 434 -27.88 -1.59 -30.83
CA GLN A 434 -27.38 -0.65 -31.82
C GLN A 434 -28.09 0.70 -31.65
N GLY A 435 -27.58 1.51 -30.72
CA GLY A 435 -28.15 2.81 -30.33
C GLY A 435 -27.50 3.47 -29.11
N ILE A 436 -26.85 2.69 -28.23
CA ILE A 436 -26.24 3.18 -26.98
C ILE A 436 -24.71 3.34 -27.09
N SER A 437 -24.07 2.82 -28.16
CA SER A 437 -22.64 3.02 -28.40
C SER A 437 -22.36 4.43 -28.94
N GLY A 438 -21.99 5.35 -28.04
CA GLY A 438 -21.62 6.73 -28.37
C GLY A 438 -20.48 6.88 -29.38
N GLY A 439 -20.38 8.07 -29.97
CA GLY A 439 -19.55 8.34 -31.14
C GLY A 439 -18.07 8.62 -30.87
N GLN A 440 -17.27 8.38 -31.91
CA GLN A 440 -16.20 9.25 -32.39
C GLN A 440 -14.91 9.48 -31.56
N PHE A 441 -14.81 9.02 -30.30
CA PHE A 441 -13.60 9.21 -29.47
C PHE A 441 -12.72 7.96 -29.24
N ALA A 442 -13.02 6.83 -29.89
CA ALA A 442 -12.35 5.54 -29.63
C ALA A 442 -11.70 4.92 -30.88
N ASP A 443 -11.05 5.73 -31.71
CA ASP A 443 -10.42 5.29 -32.98
C ASP A 443 -8.99 5.87 -33.18
N VAL A 444 -8.28 6.09 -32.07
CA VAL A 444 -6.92 6.69 -31.99
C VAL A 444 -5.82 5.75 -32.53
N ASP A 445 -6.08 4.44 -32.61
CA ASP A 445 -5.15 3.38 -33.08
C ASP A 445 -4.80 3.44 -34.60
N LYS A 446 -4.89 4.61 -35.26
CA LYS A 446 -4.71 4.78 -36.71
C LYS A 446 -3.65 5.78 -37.15
N ASP A 447 -3.15 6.66 -36.28
CA ASP A 447 -2.35 7.82 -36.66
C ASP A 447 -0.85 7.53 -36.94
N VAL A 448 -0.59 6.47 -37.71
CA VAL A 448 0.76 6.08 -38.19
C VAL A 448 0.80 5.89 -39.73
N ILE A 449 -0.25 6.27 -40.45
CA ILE A 449 -0.26 6.35 -41.92
C ILE A 449 -0.90 7.69 -42.35
N PRO A 450 -0.22 8.54 -43.15
CA PRO A 450 -0.74 9.85 -43.52
C PRO A 450 -2.03 9.75 -44.35
N ALA A 451 -3.01 10.57 -44.00
CA ALA A 451 -4.39 10.43 -44.45
C ALA A 451 -4.61 10.83 -45.92
N ALA A 452 -5.29 9.96 -46.67
CA ALA A 452 -6.01 10.30 -47.87
C ALA A 452 -7.25 9.39 -48.01
N GLN A 453 -8.38 9.96 -48.44
CA GLN A 453 -9.67 9.30 -48.70
C GLN A 453 -10.36 8.61 -47.50
N SER A 454 -11.24 9.37 -46.85
CA SER A 454 -12.42 8.80 -46.18
C SER A 454 -13.34 8.11 -47.22
N PRO A 455 -13.90 6.91 -46.94
CA PRO A 455 -14.78 6.22 -47.89
C PRO A 455 -16.09 6.97 -48.11
N SER A 456 -16.58 6.99 -49.35
CA SER A 456 -17.79 7.74 -49.72
C SER A 456 -19.08 6.97 -49.45
N LEU A 457 -20.19 7.69 -49.26
CA LEU A 457 -21.52 7.12 -48.95
C LEU A 457 -22.01 6.07 -49.96
N ALA A 458 -21.58 6.14 -51.23
CA ALA A 458 -21.91 5.15 -52.26
C ALA A 458 -21.35 3.75 -51.93
N GLU A 459 -20.21 3.67 -51.25
CA GLU A 459 -19.55 2.39 -50.92
C GLU A 459 -20.23 1.67 -49.74
N SER A 460 -20.85 2.43 -48.82
CA SER A 460 -21.70 1.90 -47.75
C SER A 460 -22.98 1.24 -48.28
N ILE A 461 -23.52 1.69 -49.41
CA ILE A 461 -24.80 1.20 -49.95
C ILE A 461 -24.59 -0.11 -50.72
N ASN A 462 -23.46 -0.26 -51.41
CA ASN A 462 -23.18 -1.42 -52.25
C ASN A 462 -22.87 -2.73 -51.49
N GLN A 463 -22.61 -2.69 -50.18
CA GLN A 463 -22.29 -3.91 -49.40
C GLN A 463 -23.50 -4.79 -49.03
N ARG A 464 -24.74 -4.42 -49.40
CA ARG A 464 -25.96 -5.08 -48.88
C ARG A 464 -26.82 -5.85 -49.89
N VAL A 465 -26.29 -6.22 -51.07
CA VAL A 465 -26.98 -7.11 -52.02
C VAL A 465 -26.05 -8.20 -52.56
N VAL A 466 -26.15 -9.42 -52.00
CA VAL A 466 -25.60 -10.65 -52.60
C VAL A 466 -26.70 -11.71 -52.57
N GLY A 467 -27.39 -11.88 -53.70
CA GLY A 467 -28.61 -12.69 -53.74
C GLY A 467 -29.14 -12.96 -55.15
N SER A 468 -28.44 -13.83 -55.89
CA SER A 468 -28.94 -14.63 -57.03
C SER A 468 -29.99 -14.01 -57.97
N ARG A 469 -29.55 -13.63 -59.18
CA ARG A 469 -30.08 -14.26 -60.39
C ARG A 469 -29.12 -14.12 -61.58
N PHE A 470 -29.14 -15.12 -62.45
CA PHE A 470 -28.53 -15.04 -63.78
C PHE A 470 -29.36 -14.08 -64.64
N GLN A 471 -28.69 -13.27 -65.44
CA GLN A 471 -29.27 -12.64 -66.62
C GLN A 471 -28.25 -12.73 -67.75
N GLU A 472 -28.48 -13.68 -68.66
CA GLU A 472 -27.63 -13.90 -69.83
C GLU A 472 -27.82 -12.72 -70.79
N VAL A 473 -26.72 -12.12 -71.24
CA VAL A 473 -26.74 -11.05 -72.26
C VAL A 473 -26.15 -11.61 -73.55
N ASN A 474 -26.92 -11.48 -74.62
CA ASN A 474 -26.74 -12.19 -75.88
C ASN A 474 -25.46 -11.76 -76.63
N SER A 475 -24.70 -12.73 -77.16
CA SER A 475 -23.37 -12.50 -77.75
C SER A 475 -23.45 -12.08 -79.23
N SER A 476 -24.16 -11.00 -79.54
CA SER A 476 -24.45 -10.56 -80.91
C SER A 476 -24.44 -9.04 -81.11
N SER A 477 -23.25 -8.43 -80.99
CA SER A 477 -23.00 -7.09 -81.57
C SER A 477 -21.65 -7.07 -82.33
N PRO A 478 -21.59 -6.54 -83.57
CA PRO A 478 -20.45 -6.74 -84.47
C PRO A 478 -19.29 -5.73 -84.29
N THR A 479 -19.13 -5.12 -83.12
CA THR A 479 -18.14 -4.05 -82.87
C THR A 479 -17.10 -4.37 -81.77
N ILE A 480 -17.13 -5.55 -81.17
CA ILE A 480 -16.13 -5.99 -80.19
C ILE A 480 -14.89 -6.52 -80.93
N ASN A 481 -14.01 -5.61 -81.38
CA ASN A 481 -12.66 -5.96 -81.86
C ASN A 481 -11.66 -4.79 -81.97
N GLN A 482 -11.73 -3.77 -81.09
CA GLN A 482 -10.75 -2.67 -81.10
C GLN A 482 -10.55 -1.90 -79.78
N GLY A 483 -10.57 -2.61 -78.63
CA GLY A 483 -10.30 -2.01 -77.31
C GLY A 483 -9.38 -2.89 -76.45
N ALA A 484 -8.33 -2.30 -75.88
CA ALA A 484 -7.43 -2.99 -74.96
C ALA A 484 -8.07 -3.08 -73.55
N LEU A 485 -8.05 -4.27 -72.93
CA LEU A 485 -8.58 -4.47 -71.57
C LEU A 485 -7.83 -3.58 -70.57
N GLY A 486 -8.56 -2.68 -69.90
CA GLY A 486 -8.04 -1.79 -68.85
C GLY A 486 -7.93 -0.31 -69.23
N SER A 487 -8.34 0.10 -70.43
CA SER A 487 -8.48 1.53 -70.76
C SER A 487 -9.67 2.17 -70.03
N GLN A 488 -9.52 3.43 -69.61
CA GLN A 488 -10.64 4.24 -69.11
C GLN A 488 -11.47 4.79 -70.28
N VAL A 489 -12.79 4.70 -70.16
CA VAL A 489 -13.74 5.02 -71.22
C VAL A 489 -14.74 6.05 -70.69
N THR A 490 -14.84 7.19 -71.38
CA THR A 490 -15.71 8.30 -71.03
C THR A 490 -16.90 8.37 -71.99
N MET A 491 -18.08 8.72 -71.47
CA MET A 491 -19.28 8.91 -72.29
C MET A 491 -19.26 10.33 -72.88
N ASN A 492 -19.15 10.41 -74.21
CA ASN A 492 -19.27 11.67 -74.95
C ASN A 492 -20.73 12.20 -74.83
N LYS A 493 -20.93 13.50 -75.01
CA LYS A 493 -22.24 14.19 -74.96
C LYS A 493 -23.26 13.64 -75.98
N SER A 494 -22.80 12.88 -76.98
CA SER A 494 -23.60 12.12 -77.94
C SER A 494 -24.08 10.75 -77.45
N GLY A 495 -23.81 10.38 -76.19
CA GLY A 495 -24.20 9.11 -75.58
C GLY A 495 -23.35 7.90 -76.00
N ARG A 496 -22.24 8.12 -76.71
CA ARG A 496 -21.29 7.06 -77.09
C ARG A 496 -20.08 7.02 -76.16
N LEU A 497 -19.56 5.82 -75.93
CA LEU A 497 -18.41 5.55 -75.06
C LEU A 497 -17.11 5.59 -75.87
N GLU A 498 -16.19 6.48 -75.51
CA GLU A 498 -14.90 6.68 -76.19
C GLU A 498 -13.73 6.62 -75.19
N ALA A 499 -12.59 6.06 -75.62
CA ALA A 499 -11.42 5.86 -74.77
C ALA A 499 -10.59 7.16 -74.64
N VAL A 500 -10.18 7.49 -73.42
CA VAL A 500 -9.44 8.73 -73.13
C VAL A 500 -8.03 8.68 -73.72
N ARG A 501 -7.61 9.75 -74.41
CA ARG A 501 -6.23 9.96 -74.90
C ARG A 501 -5.55 11.04 -74.07
N THR A 502 -4.37 10.76 -73.53
CA THR A 502 -3.47 11.73 -72.90
C THR A 502 -2.50 12.32 -73.93
N PRO A 503 -2.16 13.62 -73.87
CA PRO A 503 -1.18 14.24 -74.76
C PRO A 503 0.28 13.98 -74.34
N ASP A 504 1.19 13.96 -75.31
CA ASP A 504 2.63 13.68 -75.13
C ASP A 504 3.52 14.94 -75.15
N SER A 505 4.65 14.87 -74.42
CA SER A 505 5.86 15.71 -74.59
C SER A 505 7.06 14.92 -74.02
N VAL A 506 8.06 14.42 -74.76
CA VAL A 506 8.98 14.99 -75.77
C VAL A 506 10.13 15.82 -75.17
N SER A 507 11.25 15.13 -74.91
CA SER A 507 12.65 15.37 -75.37
C SER A 507 13.34 16.76 -75.21
N GLN A 508 14.66 16.91 -75.04
CA GLN A 508 15.80 15.96 -74.90
C GLN A 508 17.06 16.63 -74.28
N ASP A 509 17.99 15.80 -73.77
CA ASP A 509 19.47 15.92 -73.65
C ASP A 509 20.21 17.28 -73.47
N ASN A 510 21.04 17.39 -72.41
CA ASN A 510 22.51 17.20 -72.54
C ASN A 510 23.34 17.25 -71.22
N MET A 511 23.95 16.11 -70.87
CA MET A 511 25.37 15.88 -70.50
C MET A 511 26.24 16.95 -69.77
N ILE A 512 26.87 16.59 -68.62
CA ILE A 512 28.35 16.48 -68.40
C ILE A 512 28.75 16.32 -66.89
N TRP A 513 29.57 15.29 -66.62
CA TRP A 513 30.51 15.00 -65.52
C TRP A 513 30.48 15.67 -64.11
N GLY A 514 30.61 14.82 -63.08
CA GLY A 514 31.11 15.17 -61.74
C GLY A 514 31.06 13.98 -60.77
N SER A 515 32.18 13.57 -60.14
CA SER A 515 32.25 12.35 -59.31
C SER A 515 33.12 12.49 -58.06
N HIS A 516 32.61 12.08 -56.88
CA HIS A 516 33.29 11.18 -55.92
C HIS A 516 32.37 10.86 -54.70
N PRO A 517 32.66 9.82 -53.88
CA PRO A 517 31.73 9.29 -52.86
C PRO A 517 32.23 9.29 -51.39
N HIS A 518 31.32 8.87 -50.48
CA HIS A 518 31.53 8.37 -49.11
C HIS A 518 31.67 9.36 -47.93
N ALA A 519 31.55 8.78 -46.73
CA ALA A 519 31.54 9.35 -45.37
C ALA A 519 30.31 10.21 -44.96
N SER A 520 30.00 10.40 -43.67
CA SER A 520 29.59 9.45 -42.61
C SER A 520 29.73 10.11 -41.22
N TRP A 521 28.66 10.06 -40.42
CA TRP A 521 28.61 10.23 -38.94
C TRP A 521 28.91 11.62 -38.31
N ASP A 522 28.07 11.91 -37.31
CA ASP A 522 28.30 12.59 -36.03
C ASP A 522 28.76 14.06 -35.88
N THR A 523 27.75 14.89 -35.57
CA THR A 523 27.65 15.78 -34.39
C THR A 523 28.41 17.12 -34.26
N ALA A 524 27.68 18.04 -33.59
CA ALA A 524 28.13 19.21 -32.80
C ALA A 524 28.56 20.50 -33.53
N GLY A 525 28.04 21.63 -33.03
CA GLY A 525 28.40 22.99 -33.45
C GLY A 525 27.27 24.01 -33.27
N PHE A 526 27.27 24.75 -32.15
CA PHE A 526 26.59 26.06 -32.04
C PHE A 526 27.33 27.06 -32.97
N ASP A 527 26.72 28.13 -33.50
CA ASP A 527 26.30 29.32 -32.72
C ASP A 527 25.33 30.25 -33.50
N ASP A 528 24.83 31.29 -32.83
CA ASP A 528 23.88 32.30 -33.34
C ASP A 528 24.47 33.29 -34.38
N THR A 529 23.62 33.89 -35.24
CA THR A 529 23.61 35.36 -35.50
C THR A 529 22.51 35.88 -36.47
N SER A 530 21.37 36.33 -35.91
CA SER A 530 20.59 37.51 -36.33
C SER A 530 19.80 37.54 -37.69
N PRO A 531 18.82 38.47 -37.87
CA PRO A 531 17.85 38.44 -38.99
C PRO A 531 17.87 39.66 -39.94
N TYR A 532 17.15 39.57 -41.07
CA TYR A 532 16.68 40.74 -41.83
C TYR A 532 15.31 40.52 -42.51
N ASN A 533 14.49 41.58 -42.63
CA ASN A 533 13.20 41.63 -43.34
C ASN A 533 13.36 42.12 -44.79
N ASN A 534 12.34 41.94 -45.66
CA ASN A 534 11.59 43.05 -46.30
C ASN A 534 10.45 42.62 -47.27
N TYR A 535 9.32 43.36 -47.19
CA TYR A 535 8.29 43.80 -48.18
C TYR A 535 8.14 43.10 -49.57
N ILE A 536 6.94 42.75 -50.10
CA ILE A 536 5.75 43.56 -50.51
C ILE A 536 6.09 44.48 -51.74
N PRO A 537 5.33 44.54 -52.88
CA PRO A 537 3.86 44.70 -52.99
C PRO A 537 3.07 44.06 -54.18
N HIS A 538 1.77 44.41 -54.21
CA HIS A 538 0.61 44.15 -55.09
C HIS A 538 0.66 44.33 -56.63
N GLY A 539 -0.36 43.78 -57.31
CA GLY A 539 -1.05 44.33 -58.50
C GLY A 539 -1.62 43.22 -59.43
N SER A 540 -2.88 43.06 -59.86
CA SER A 540 -4.18 43.79 -59.91
C SER A 540 -4.67 43.98 -61.37
N GLN A 541 -5.74 43.29 -61.81
CA GLN A 541 -6.65 43.74 -62.89
C GLN A 541 -7.85 42.78 -63.10
N ASP A 542 -9.04 43.37 -63.35
CA ASP A 542 -10.34 42.75 -63.68
C ASP A 542 -10.59 42.83 -65.24
N PRO A 543 -11.81 42.86 -65.86
CA PRO A 543 -13.20 42.65 -65.38
C PRO A 543 -14.17 41.89 -66.37
N ILE A 544 -15.49 41.97 -66.08
CA ILE A 544 -16.68 42.04 -67.00
C ILE A 544 -17.65 40.81 -67.11
N LEU A 545 -18.87 41.01 -66.53
CA LEU A 545 -20.27 40.66 -66.95
C LEU A 545 -20.65 39.24 -67.47
N ALA A 546 -21.84 38.65 -67.21
CA ALA A 546 -23.07 38.95 -66.43
C ALA A 546 -23.80 37.60 -66.12
N GLY A 547 -25.04 37.45 -65.58
CA GLY A 547 -26.14 38.34 -65.13
C GLY A 547 -27.49 37.58 -65.07
N SER A 548 -28.54 38.15 -64.43
CA SER A 548 -29.94 37.64 -64.23
C SER A 548 -30.13 36.28 -63.54
N ASP A 549 -31.12 35.99 -62.68
CA ASP A 549 -32.07 36.71 -61.78
C ASP A 549 -32.37 35.70 -60.61
N GLU A 550 -33.39 35.66 -59.73
CA GLU A 550 -34.74 36.27 -59.54
C GLU A 550 -35.12 36.15 -58.02
N ASP A 551 -36.19 36.79 -57.53
CA ASP A 551 -36.56 36.88 -56.10
C ASP A 551 -37.23 35.63 -55.47
N TRP A 552 -37.11 35.48 -54.13
CA TRP A 552 -38.20 34.97 -53.25
C TRP A 552 -38.13 35.57 -51.83
N HIS A 553 -39.28 35.82 -51.21
CA HIS A 553 -39.45 36.51 -49.92
C HIS A 553 -39.81 35.58 -48.75
N ASP A 554 -39.34 35.91 -47.54
CA ASP A 554 -39.84 35.37 -46.26
C ASP A 554 -41.21 35.93 -45.88
N VAL A 555 -42.03 35.14 -45.19
CA VAL A 555 -43.16 35.58 -44.36
C VAL A 555 -43.20 34.75 -43.07
N LEU A 556 -43.30 35.43 -41.92
CA LEU A 556 -43.26 34.83 -40.58
C LEU A 556 -44.28 35.56 -39.68
N GLN A 557 -45.33 34.88 -39.22
CA GLN A 557 -46.29 35.31 -38.17
C GLN A 557 -46.80 34.05 -37.43
N GLU A 558 -46.47 33.88 -36.15
CA GLU A 558 -47.21 34.35 -34.95
C GLU A 558 -48.39 33.43 -34.54
N ASP A 559 -48.09 32.38 -33.73
CA ASP A 559 -48.38 32.24 -32.28
C ASP A 559 -49.67 32.87 -31.67
N PRO A 560 -50.20 32.39 -30.49
CA PRO A 560 -49.93 31.14 -29.74
C PRO A 560 -51.20 30.47 -29.07
N GLU A 561 -50.95 29.57 -28.11
CA GLU A 561 -51.74 29.22 -26.91
C GLU A 561 -52.87 28.15 -26.93
N ALA A 562 -52.97 27.49 -25.75
CA ALA A 562 -54.02 26.61 -25.20
C ALA A 562 -54.49 25.35 -25.96
N PHE A 563 -54.29 24.16 -25.36
CA PHE A 563 -55.36 23.49 -24.59
C PHE A 563 -54.83 22.31 -23.75
N GLU A 564 -55.46 22.05 -22.59
CA GLU A 564 -55.25 20.86 -21.76
C GLU A 564 -56.42 19.88 -21.91
N ASN A 565 -56.14 18.57 -21.72
CA ASN A 565 -57.10 17.46 -21.50
C ASN A 565 -57.94 16.97 -22.70
N ALA A 566 -58.55 15.79 -22.52
CA ALA A 566 -59.45 15.03 -23.41
C ALA A 566 -58.82 14.35 -24.65
N GLU A 567 -59.21 13.15 -25.10
CA GLU A 567 -59.93 12.01 -24.47
C GLU A 567 -59.78 10.72 -25.35
N GLU A 568 -60.50 9.65 -25.02
CA GLU A 568 -60.34 8.29 -25.60
C GLU A 568 -60.85 8.05 -27.04
N TYR A 569 -60.21 7.07 -27.73
CA TYR A 569 -60.78 6.12 -28.72
C TYR A 569 -61.35 6.63 -30.08
N PRO A 570 -61.66 5.75 -31.09
CA PRO A 570 -61.27 4.36 -31.34
C PRO A 570 -60.70 4.10 -32.78
N GLU A 571 -60.83 2.85 -33.27
CA GLU A 571 -60.16 2.22 -34.41
C GLU A 571 -60.67 2.54 -35.85
N ASP A 572 -59.88 2.05 -36.82
CA ASP A 572 -60.26 1.43 -38.10
C ASP A 572 -60.72 2.31 -39.30
N THR A 573 -59.88 2.40 -40.34
CA THR A 573 -60.02 1.51 -41.52
C THR A 573 -59.07 1.84 -42.67
N ARG A 574 -58.37 0.81 -43.21
CA ARG A 574 -58.53 0.32 -44.60
C ARG A 574 -57.54 -0.80 -44.93
N ARG A 575 -58.07 -1.98 -45.25
CA ARG A 575 -57.33 -3.21 -45.62
C ARG A 575 -57.28 -3.41 -47.14
N ARG A 576 -56.25 -4.12 -47.64
CA ARG A 576 -56.31 -5.28 -48.60
C ARG A 576 -54.91 -5.54 -49.23
N PRO A 577 -54.62 -6.74 -49.77
CA PRO A 577 -54.85 -8.07 -49.18
C PRO A 577 -53.61 -9.00 -49.28
N ARG A 578 -53.58 -10.11 -48.54
CA ARG A 578 -52.62 -11.22 -48.76
C ARG A 578 -53.27 -12.38 -49.53
N PRO A 579 -52.57 -13.04 -50.49
CA PRO A 579 -52.92 -14.37 -50.97
C PRO A 579 -52.57 -15.46 -49.92
N PRO A 580 -53.13 -16.68 -50.01
CA PRO A 580 -53.38 -17.52 -48.84
C PRO A 580 -52.29 -18.54 -48.49
N ARG A 581 -52.25 -18.88 -47.20
CA ARG A 581 -51.55 -20.05 -46.63
C ARG A 581 -52.47 -21.28 -46.76
N LYS A 582 -51.98 -22.40 -47.30
CA LYS A 582 -52.67 -23.71 -47.17
C LYS A 582 -52.01 -24.54 -46.07
N GLN A 583 -52.82 -25.19 -45.25
CA GLN A 583 -52.39 -26.18 -44.26
C GLN A 583 -52.20 -27.55 -44.93
N GLY A 584 -51.36 -28.40 -44.34
CA GLY A 584 -51.09 -29.75 -44.82
C GLY A 584 -49.93 -30.36 -44.05
N VAL A 585 -50.22 -31.10 -42.98
CA VAL A 585 -49.21 -31.85 -42.21
C VAL A 585 -48.85 -33.12 -42.97
N HIS A 586 -47.56 -33.35 -43.25
CA HIS A 586 -46.99 -34.70 -43.33
C HIS A 586 -45.45 -34.69 -43.26
N VAL A 587 -44.91 -35.57 -42.43
CA VAL A 587 -43.54 -36.14 -42.50
C VAL A 587 -43.67 -37.37 -43.43
N PRO A 588 -42.77 -37.63 -44.42
CA PRO A 588 -41.37 -38.02 -44.16
C PRO A 588 -40.31 -37.74 -45.27
N ARG A 589 -39.11 -38.31 -45.08
CA ARG A 589 -38.00 -38.56 -46.03
C ARG A 589 -37.16 -37.36 -46.46
N GLU A 590 -35.84 -37.35 -46.22
CA GLU A 590 -34.76 -38.24 -46.75
C GLU A 590 -34.45 -37.98 -48.23
N SER A 591 -33.37 -37.22 -48.48
CA SER A 591 -32.75 -37.07 -49.80
C SER A 591 -31.27 -37.49 -49.76
N PHE A 592 -31.02 -38.76 -49.45
CA PHE A 592 -29.70 -39.37 -49.69
C PHE A 592 -29.45 -39.47 -51.20
N PRO A 593 -28.30 -39.04 -51.72
CA PRO A 593 -27.87 -39.46 -53.05
C PRO A 593 -27.53 -40.96 -53.00
N LEU A 594 -28.34 -41.78 -53.68
CA LEU A 594 -28.12 -43.22 -53.75
C LEU A 594 -26.80 -43.54 -54.45
N ARG A 595 -25.85 -44.14 -53.71
CA ARG A 595 -24.67 -44.77 -54.32
C ARG A 595 -25.11 -46.01 -55.11
N ALA A 596 -24.68 -46.10 -56.37
CA ALA A 596 -24.70 -47.36 -57.09
C ALA A 596 -23.80 -48.38 -56.39
N ARG A 597 -24.27 -49.63 -56.27
CA ARG A 597 -23.46 -50.77 -55.82
C ARG A 597 -22.61 -51.27 -56.98
N VAL A 598 -21.29 -51.21 -56.84
CA VAL A 598 -20.32 -51.99 -57.63
C VAL A 598 -19.38 -52.70 -56.64
N GLY A 599 -18.79 -53.82 -57.05
CA GLY A 599 -18.09 -54.78 -56.19
C GLY A 599 -16.73 -54.31 -55.63
N PRO A 600 -16.08 -55.15 -54.79
CA PRO A 600 -14.88 -54.78 -54.03
C PRO A 600 -13.59 -54.92 -54.83
N SER A 601 -12.66 -53.98 -54.64
CA SER A 601 -11.27 -54.10 -55.13
C SER A 601 -10.29 -53.24 -54.33
N ALA A 602 -9.27 -53.90 -53.76
CA ALA A 602 -7.97 -53.36 -53.31
C ALA A 602 -7.91 -52.25 -52.23
N GLU A 603 -6.78 -52.23 -51.52
CA GLU A 603 -6.45 -51.28 -50.46
C GLU A 603 -6.01 -49.93 -51.06
N GLU A 604 -6.87 -48.91 -50.99
CA GLU A 604 -6.45 -47.53 -51.27
C GLU A 604 -5.93 -46.86 -49.99
N LEU A 605 -4.61 -46.82 -49.82
CA LEU A 605 -3.98 -46.12 -48.69
C LEU A 605 -4.33 -44.62 -48.72
N VAL A 606 -5.03 -44.15 -47.68
CA VAL A 606 -5.25 -42.71 -47.47
C VAL A 606 -3.89 -42.01 -47.39
N PRO A 607 -3.62 -40.99 -48.25
CA PRO A 607 -2.28 -40.41 -48.37
C PRO A 607 -1.76 -39.83 -47.05
N LEU A 608 -0.58 -40.33 -46.63
CA LEU A 608 0.00 -40.11 -45.30
C LEU A 608 0.15 -38.64 -44.89
N HIS A 609 0.25 -37.73 -45.86
CA HIS A 609 0.51 -36.31 -45.65
C HIS A 609 -0.71 -35.49 -45.18
N LEU A 610 -1.94 -36.03 -45.22
CA LEU A 610 -3.14 -35.33 -44.71
C LEU A 610 -3.35 -35.46 -43.19
N ARG A 611 -2.54 -36.26 -42.48
CA ARG A 611 -2.62 -36.41 -41.01
C ARG A 611 -1.76 -35.42 -40.22
N LEU A 612 -0.97 -34.58 -40.89
CA LEU A 612 0.00 -33.66 -40.25
C LEU A 612 -0.35 -32.16 -40.39
N GLN A 613 -1.65 -31.82 -40.47
CA GLN A 613 -2.06 -30.50 -39.98
C GLN A 613 -1.91 -30.48 -38.45
N PRO A 614 -1.27 -29.46 -37.85
CA PRO A 614 -1.31 -29.27 -36.40
C PRO A 614 -2.75 -28.89 -36.00
N ARG A 615 -3.55 -29.90 -35.67
CA ARG A 615 -4.88 -29.70 -35.10
C ARG A 615 -4.72 -28.88 -33.81
N GLN A 616 -5.46 -27.78 -33.71
CA GLN A 616 -5.61 -27.08 -32.42
C GLN A 616 -6.11 -28.08 -31.37
N PRO A 617 -5.63 -27.97 -30.11
CA PRO A 617 -5.95 -28.95 -29.07
C PRO A 617 -7.46 -29.09 -28.91
N PHE A 618 -7.96 -30.32 -28.88
CA PHE A 618 -9.39 -30.55 -28.80
C PHE A 618 -9.89 -30.27 -27.37
N VAL A 619 -10.53 -29.12 -27.21
CA VAL A 619 -11.15 -28.68 -25.97
C VAL A 619 -12.47 -29.44 -25.76
N ARG A 620 -12.60 -30.11 -24.62
CA ARG A 620 -13.87 -30.74 -24.17
C ARG A 620 -14.34 -30.09 -22.87
N PRO A 621 -15.65 -30.00 -22.61
CA PRO A 621 -16.14 -29.70 -21.28
C PRO A 621 -15.71 -30.81 -20.31
N LEU A 622 -15.69 -30.48 -19.02
CA LEU A 622 -15.52 -31.45 -17.95
C LEU A 622 -16.57 -32.57 -18.06
N SER A 623 -16.12 -33.82 -17.98
CA SER A 623 -16.99 -34.99 -18.03
C SER A 623 -18.02 -34.95 -16.88
N GLY A 624 -19.29 -34.75 -17.22
CA GLY A 624 -20.40 -34.63 -16.26
C GLY A 624 -20.98 -33.22 -16.10
N LEU A 625 -20.49 -32.22 -16.84
CA LEU A 625 -21.07 -30.88 -16.87
C LEU A 625 -22.20 -30.82 -17.93
N ASN A 626 -23.42 -30.50 -17.50
CA ASN A 626 -24.59 -30.52 -18.37
C ASN A 626 -24.66 -29.29 -19.28
N HIS A 627 -25.26 -29.45 -20.47
CA HIS A 627 -25.46 -28.34 -21.42
C HIS A 627 -26.29 -27.20 -20.80
N ASP A 628 -27.27 -27.53 -19.95
CA ASP A 628 -28.10 -26.55 -19.24
C ASP A 628 -27.31 -25.74 -18.20
N GLN A 629 -26.31 -26.36 -17.57
CA GLN A 629 -25.41 -25.68 -16.62
C GLN A 629 -24.49 -24.70 -17.35
N LEU A 630 -23.98 -25.07 -18.52
CA LEU A 630 -23.21 -24.17 -19.38
C LEU A 630 -24.10 -23.03 -19.89
N GLY A 631 -25.36 -23.32 -20.25
CA GLY A 631 -26.37 -22.32 -20.62
C GLY A 631 -26.67 -21.33 -19.51
N ALA A 632 -26.77 -21.78 -18.26
CA ALA A 632 -26.92 -20.91 -17.10
C ALA A 632 -25.71 -19.99 -16.91
N ILE A 633 -24.48 -20.52 -17.00
CA ILE A 633 -23.25 -19.71 -16.93
C ILE A 633 -23.21 -18.64 -18.04
N TYR A 634 -23.65 -18.96 -19.27
CA TYR A 634 -23.77 -17.95 -20.33
C TYR A 634 -24.87 -16.91 -20.06
N ALA A 635 -25.98 -17.30 -19.43
CA ALA A 635 -27.02 -16.35 -19.02
C ALA A 635 -26.47 -15.35 -18.00
N ASP A 636 -25.78 -15.84 -16.96
CA ASP A 636 -25.08 -15.02 -15.96
C ASP A 636 -24.07 -14.07 -16.62
N ILE A 637 -23.19 -14.60 -17.49
CA ILE A 637 -22.22 -13.79 -18.25
C ILE A 637 -22.93 -12.70 -19.06
N SER A 638 -24.03 -13.00 -19.75
CA SER A 638 -24.77 -12.01 -20.54
C SER A 638 -25.42 -10.93 -19.67
N LEU A 639 -25.94 -11.31 -18.51
CA LEU A 639 -26.53 -10.42 -17.51
C LEU A 639 -25.47 -9.44 -16.98
N TRP A 640 -24.36 -9.94 -16.43
CA TRP A 640 -23.30 -9.10 -15.87
C TRP A 640 -22.60 -8.24 -16.94
N ARG A 641 -22.37 -8.76 -18.15
CA ARG A 641 -21.86 -7.95 -19.29
C ARG A 641 -22.81 -6.82 -19.69
N SER A 642 -24.13 -6.96 -19.48
CA SER A 642 -25.10 -5.89 -19.74
C SER A 642 -25.14 -4.86 -18.60
N LYS A 643 -25.20 -5.31 -17.35
CA LYS A 643 -25.12 -4.45 -16.15
C LYS A 643 -23.86 -3.59 -16.16
N LEU A 644 -22.70 -4.19 -16.42
CA LEU A 644 -21.41 -3.49 -16.47
C LEU A 644 -21.39 -2.35 -17.52
N LYS A 645 -22.18 -2.46 -18.58
CA LYS A 645 -22.29 -1.39 -19.60
C LYS A 645 -23.25 -0.27 -19.22
N ILE A 646 -24.24 -0.55 -18.38
CA ILE A 646 -25.16 0.45 -17.85
C ILE A 646 -24.41 1.28 -16.79
N ILE A 647 -23.86 0.62 -15.77
CA ILE A 647 -23.14 1.30 -14.68
C ILE A 647 -21.92 2.10 -15.18
N ASN A 648 -21.19 1.62 -16.19
CA ASN A 648 -20.09 2.39 -16.80
C ASN A 648 -20.55 3.62 -17.59
N ALA A 649 -21.77 3.62 -18.13
CA ALA A 649 -22.33 4.80 -18.81
C ALA A 649 -22.81 5.83 -17.79
N GLU A 650 -23.46 5.37 -16.72
CA GLU A 650 -23.90 6.18 -15.57
C GLU A 650 -22.73 6.82 -14.83
N ILE A 651 -21.67 6.07 -14.55
CA ILE A 651 -20.40 6.58 -14.00
C ILE A 651 -19.80 7.66 -14.89
N ALA A 652 -19.78 7.48 -16.22
CA ALA A 652 -19.25 8.49 -17.14
C ALA A 652 -20.12 9.75 -17.20
N GLU A 653 -21.45 9.61 -17.07
CA GLU A 653 -22.37 10.75 -16.99
C GLU A 653 -22.19 11.53 -15.69
N VAL A 654 -22.13 10.86 -14.53
CA VAL A 654 -21.89 11.45 -13.21
C VAL A 654 -20.49 12.08 -13.12
N GLN A 655 -19.44 11.41 -13.60
CA GLN A 655 -18.10 12.03 -13.75
C GLN A 655 -18.19 13.34 -14.55
N SER A 656 -18.95 13.34 -15.66
CA SER A 656 -19.15 14.56 -16.46
C SER A 656 -19.91 15.66 -15.70
N GLU A 657 -20.77 15.33 -14.73
CA GLU A 657 -21.45 16.30 -13.86
C GLU A 657 -20.48 16.86 -12.80
N CYS A 658 -19.74 16.01 -12.10
CA CYS A 658 -18.71 16.42 -11.14
C CYS A 658 -17.63 17.33 -11.77
N TYR A 659 -17.25 17.10 -13.04
CA TYR A 659 -16.36 18.00 -13.76
C TYR A 659 -16.99 19.37 -14.11
N LYS A 660 -18.31 19.47 -14.26
CA LYS A 660 -19.03 20.76 -14.42
C LYS A 660 -19.11 21.49 -13.08
N ASP A 661 -19.42 20.79 -11.99
CA ASP A 661 -19.43 21.34 -10.63
C ASP A 661 -18.11 22.02 -10.26
N ILE A 662 -16.99 21.33 -10.50
CA ILE A 662 -15.62 21.83 -10.28
C ILE A 662 -15.34 23.10 -11.11
N ALA A 663 -15.93 23.20 -12.30
CA ALA A 663 -15.76 24.32 -13.22
C ALA A 663 -16.58 25.55 -12.83
N ASP A 664 -17.84 25.34 -12.42
CA ASP A 664 -18.78 26.40 -12.07
C ASP A 664 -18.61 26.87 -10.61
N GLY A 665 -18.14 25.98 -9.73
CA GLY A 665 -17.97 26.23 -8.29
C GLY A 665 -19.02 25.58 -7.40
N ALA A 666 -19.90 24.76 -7.98
CA ALA A 666 -20.97 24.06 -7.27
C ALA A 666 -20.42 22.86 -6.48
N ARG A 667 -21.11 22.49 -5.38
CA ARG A 667 -20.84 21.29 -4.55
C ARG A 667 -19.37 21.07 -4.06
N ILE A 668 -18.50 22.09 -4.14
CA ILE A 668 -17.09 22.01 -3.69
C ILE A 668 -16.98 21.89 -2.15
N LYS A 669 -16.32 20.83 -1.67
CA LYS A 669 -15.98 20.59 -0.25
C LYS A 669 -14.72 21.36 0.20
N GLY A 670 -13.86 21.69 -0.74
CA GLY A 670 -12.61 22.44 -0.53
C GLY A 670 -11.61 22.27 -1.66
N TRP A 671 -10.38 22.69 -1.42
CA TRP A 671 -9.31 22.71 -2.42
C TRP A 671 -8.01 22.11 -1.87
N LEU A 672 -7.37 21.27 -2.68
CA LEU A 672 -6.03 20.75 -2.43
C LEU A 672 -5.01 21.62 -3.16
N MET A 673 -3.99 22.06 -2.43
CA MET A 673 -2.93 22.94 -2.91
C MET A 673 -1.57 22.23 -2.85
N ILE A 674 -0.76 22.46 -3.88
CA ILE A 674 0.68 22.16 -3.88
C ILE A 674 1.43 23.49 -4.03
N GLY A 675 2.42 23.76 -3.20
CA GLY A 675 3.21 24.99 -3.31
C GLY A 675 4.22 25.17 -2.20
N ARG A 676 5.08 26.18 -2.32
CA ARG A 676 5.98 26.58 -1.23
C ARG A 676 5.18 27.35 -0.17
N GLY A 677 5.50 27.12 1.10
CA GLY A 677 4.99 27.92 2.22
C GLY A 677 3.50 27.80 2.53
N LEU A 678 2.80 26.75 2.07
CA LEU A 678 1.37 26.54 2.34
C LEU A 678 1.03 26.59 3.84
N ARG A 679 1.95 26.16 4.71
CA ARG A 679 1.84 26.25 6.19
C ARG A 679 1.54 27.66 6.72
N PHE A 680 1.79 28.70 5.93
CA PHE A 680 1.53 30.09 6.32
C PHE A 680 0.10 30.54 6.02
N VAL A 681 -0.61 29.89 5.09
CA VAL A 681 -2.03 30.19 4.78
C VAL A 681 -2.93 29.78 5.95
N ARG A 682 -3.99 30.55 6.23
CA ARG A 682 -4.89 30.23 7.35
C ARG A 682 -5.81 29.07 6.97
N GLY A 683 -5.89 28.07 7.84
CA GLY A 683 -6.83 26.96 7.72
C GLY A 683 -6.38 25.79 6.83
N ILE A 684 -5.21 25.88 6.20
CA ILE A 684 -4.62 24.73 5.50
C ILE A 684 -4.20 23.66 6.52
N GLN A 685 -4.64 22.43 6.29
CA GLN A 685 -4.11 21.23 6.95
C GLN A 685 -3.01 20.63 6.07
N LEU A 686 -1.80 20.47 6.62
CA LEU A 686 -0.65 19.94 5.88
C LEU A 686 -0.71 18.41 5.76
N ILE A 687 -0.35 17.92 4.58
CA ILE A 687 -0.25 16.48 4.26
C ILE A 687 1.23 16.10 4.32
N GLU A 688 1.68 15.64 5.49
CA GLU A 688 3.11 15.46 5.82
C GLU A 688 3.81 14.37 4.98
N GLY A 689 3.08 13.38 4.44
CA GLY A 689 3.61 12.40 3.49
C GLY A 689 3.75 12.91 2.06
N ARG A 690 3.10 14.05 1.72
CA ARG A 690 3.22 14.79 0.45
C ARG A 690 3.04 13.93 -0.82
N ALA A 691 2.21 12.90 -0.78
CA ALA A 691 2.01 11.93 -1.87
C ALA A 691 0.53 11.52 -1.95
N LYS A 692 0.10 11.02 -3.11
CA LYS A 692 -1.34 10.80 -3.43
C LYS A 692 -1.96 9.73 -2.52
N GLU A 693 -1.18 8.75 -2.11
CA GLU A 693 -1.55 7.67 -1.19
C GLU A 693 -1.54 8.08 0.29
N ASP A 694 -1.12 9.30 0.66
CA ASP A 694 -1.30 9.82 2.03
C ASP A 694 -2.72 10.38 2.24
N ILE A 695 -3.46 10.68 1.17
CA ILE A 695 -4.73 11.39 1.19
C ILE A 695 -5.87 10.45 1.59
N ARG A 696 -6.66 10.82 2.61
CA ARG A 696 -7.90 10.14 2.99
C ARG A 696 -9.11 10.79 2.32
N TRP A 697 -9.45 10.33 1.12
CA TRP A 697 -10.53 10.89 0.30
C TRP A 697 -11.91 10.86 0.99
N ASP A 698 -12.25 9.78 1.70
CA ASP A 698 -13.46 9.69 2.52
C ASP A 698 -13.53 10.74 3.65
N GLU A 699 -12.41 11.17 4.24
CA GLU A 699 -12.40 12.26 5.24
C GLU A 699 -12.36 13.67 4.60
N LEU A 700 -12.07 13.78 3.30
CA LEU A 700 -12.22 15.02 2.55
C LEU A 700 -13.68 15.29 2.17
N GLN A 701 -14.43 14.21 1.86
CA GLN A 701 -15.88 14.27 1.64
C GLN A 701 -16.66 14.42 2.96
N SER A 702 -16.15 13.85 4.06
CA SER A 702 -16.82 13.95 5.36
C SER A 702 -16.78 15.36 5.95
N GLU A 703 -17.92 15.84 6.44
CA GLU A 703 -17.97 17.12 7.15
C GLU A 703 -17.27 16.99 8.52
N ASN A 704 -16.12 17.66 8.68
CA ASN A 704 -15.31 17.64 9.89
C ASN A 704 -16.16 17.87 11.16
N ASN A 705 -16.33 16.80 11.94
CA ASN A 705 -17.03 16.79 13.21
C ASN A 705 -16.06 16.56 14.37
N SER A 706 -15.75 17.62 15.10
CA SER A 706 -14.86 17.58 16.28
C SER A 706 -15.28 16.59 17.37
N MET A 707 -16.56 16.18 17.42
CA MET A 707 -17.03 15.13 18.32
C MET A 707 -16.35 13.78 18.07
N ARG A 708 -15.90 13.48 16.83
CA ARG A 708 -15.11 12.27 16.52
C ARG A 708 -13.78 12.28 17.27
N THR A 709 -13.04 13.39 17.22
CA THR A 709 -11.75 13.55 17.91
C THR A 709 -11.90 13.54 19.44
N VAL A 710 -12.98 14.12 19.97
CA VAL A 710 -13.32 14.01 21.40
C VAL A 710 -13.65 12.56 21.76
N GLY A 711 -14.46 11.87 20.95
CA GLY A 711 -14.82 10.46 21.11
C GLY A 711 -13.61 9.52 21.10
N PHE A 712 -12.61 9.77 20.24
CA PHE A 712 -11.35 9.05 20.28
C PHE A 712 -10.64 9.21 21.63
N TRP A 713 -10.51 10.45 22.13
CA TRP A 713 -9.83 10.70 23.41
C TRP A 713 -10.60 10.12 24.59
N THR A 714 -11.93 10.23 24.63
CA THR A 714 -12.73 9.60 25.70
C THR A 714 -12.59 8.08 25.66
N ALA A 715 -12.59 7.45 24.49
CA ALA A 715 -12.32 6.01 24.35
C ALA A 715 -10.88 5.63 24.77
N ALA A 716 -9.87 6.41 24.39
CA ALA A 716 -8.49 6.16 24.79
C ALA A 716 -8.31 6.30 26.32
N ILE A 717 -8.96 7.28 26.95
CA ILE A 717 -8.93 7.50 28.40
C ILE A 717 -9.70 6.41 29.15
N THR A 718 -10.89 5.99 28.69
CA THR A 718 -11.61 4.88 29.34
C THR A 718 -10.87 3.55 29.20
N ILE A 719 -10.25 3.27 28.04
CA ILE A 719 -9.37 2.10 27.89
C ILE A 719 -8.16 2.19 28.84
N ALA A 720 -7.56 3.38 29.00
CA ALA A 720 -6.44 3.58 29.93
C ALA A 720 -6.84 3.34 31.40
N VAL A 721 -8.01 3.84 31.84
CA VAL A 721 -8.54 3.62 33.19
C VAL A 721 -8.90 2.15 33.42
N MET A 722 -9.57 1.51 32.45
CA MET A 722 -9.90 0.08 32.53
C MET A 722 -8.65 -0.81 32.55
N LEU A 723 -7.60 -0.45 31.80
CA LEU A 723 -6.31 -1.14 31.86
C LEU A 723 -5.64 -0.94 33.22
N ALA A 724 -5.64 0.27 33.78
CA ALA A 724 -5.09 0.54 35.11
C ALA A 724 -5.77 -0.33 36.18
N ILE A 725 -7.11 -0.37 36.19
CA ILE A 725 -7.91 -1.21 37.10
C ILE A 725 -7.59 -2.70 36.89
N ALA A 726 -7.49 -3.18 35.65
CA ALA A 726 -7.17 -4.57 35.34
C ALA A 726 -5.73 -4.99 35.73
N LEU A 727 -4.80 -4.04 35.85
CA LEU A 727 -3.42 -4.30 36.26
C LEU A 727 -3.23 -4.35 37.80
N VAL A 728 -4.12 -3.75 38.60
CA VAL A 728 -4.09 -3.84 40.07
C VAL A 728 -4.11 -5.30 40.58
N PRO A 729 -5.07 -6.18 40.19
CA PRO A 729 -5.07 -7.57 40.65
C PRO A 729 -3.91 -8.39 40.09
N VAL A 730 -3.29 -7.97 38.97
CA VAL A 730 -2.10 -8.64 38.43
C VAL A 730 -0.86 -8.29 39.26
N ALA A 731 -0.72 -7.04 39.70
CA ALA A 731 0.29 -6.65 40.68
C ALA A 731 0.07 -7.38 42.02
N GLY A 732 -1.19 -7.45 42.51
CA GLY A 732 -1.53 -8.22 43.72
C GLY A 732 -1.22 -9.72 43.63
N LEU A 733 -1.43 -10.35 42.46
CA LEU A 733 -1.05 -11.75 42.23
C LEU A 733 0.47 -11.94 42.29
N TYR A 734 1.25 -11.02 41.71
CA TYR A 734 2.72 -11.06 41.80
C TYR A 734 3.22 -10.83 43.24
N LEU A 735 2.58 -9.91 43.96
CA LEU A 735 2.91 -9.56 45.35
C LEU A 735 2.49 -10.62 46.38
N SER A 736 1.83 -11.71 45.98
CA SER A 736 1.39 -12.76 46.92
C SER A 736 2.55 -13.46 47.65
N THR A 737 3.78 -13.38 47.15
CA THR A 737 5.01 -13.83 47.84
C THR A 737 5.87 -12.67 48.38
N ALA A 738 5.25 -11.51 48.65
CA ALA A 738 5.91 -10.38 49.30
C ALA A 738 5.70 -10.42 50.82
N PRO A 739 6.71 -10.01 51.63
CA PRO A 739 6.61 -10.04 53.09
C PRO A 739 5.39 -9.27 53.62
N ASP A 740 4.70 -9.88 54.58
CA ASP A 740 3.49 -9.39 55.26
C ASP A 740 2.28 -9.04 54.34
N PHE A 741 2.36 -9.22 53.01
CA PHE A 741 1.27 -8.85 52.09
C PHE A 741 0.13 -9.87 52.05
N ALA A 742 0.45 -11.17 52.00
CA ALA A 742 -0.54 -12.24 51.81
C ALA A 742 -1.61 -12.29 52.93
N HIS A 743 -1.23 -11.88 54.14
CA HIS A 743 -2.11 -11.83 55.31
C HIS A 743 -3.37 -10.96 55.09
N TYR A 744 -3.25 -9.83 54.40
CA TYR A 744 -4.37 -8.91 54.12
C TYR A 744 -5.34 -9.43 53.05
N TYR A 745 -4.96 -10.49 52.31
CA TYR A 745 -5.72 -11.06 51.22
C TYR A 745 -5.76 -12.60 51.34
N PRO A 746 -6.62 -13.17 52.22
CA PRO A 746 -6.58 -14.59 52.60
C PRO A 746 -6.85 -15.60 51.45
N PHE A 747 -7.26 -15.14 50.27
CA PHE A 747 -7.31 -15.98 49.06
C PHE A 747 -5.95 -16.15 48.37
N LEU A 748 -4.98 -15.27 48.64
CA LEU A 748 -3.58 -15.37 48.20
C LEU A 748 -2.71 -16.17 49.18
N MET A 749 -3.06 -16.23 50.46
CA MET A 749 -2.33 -16.96 51.51
C MET A 749 -1.98 -18.42 51.13
N ARG A 750 -2.87 -19.11 50.41
CA ARG A 750 -2.63 -20.48 49.90
C ARG A 750 -1.55 -20.60 48.80
N LEU A 751 -1.10 -19.49 48.22
CA LEU A 751 0.03 -19.43 47.30
C LEU A 751 1.36 -19.21 48.04
N ASP A 752 1.32 -18.72 49.28
CA ASP A 752 2.47 -18.48 50.15
C ASP A 752 2.76 -19.73 51.00
N GLU A 753 1.72 -20.36 51.56
CA GLU A 753 1.80 -21.67 52.26
C GLU A 753 2.34 -22.81 51.37
N GLY A 754 2.15 -22.69 50.05
CA GLY A 754 2.54 -23.70 49.07
C GLY A 754 3.95 -23.51 48.54
N ASN A 755 4.96 -24.00 49.27
CA ASN A 755 6.40 -23.98 48.89
C ASN A 755 6.77 -24.79 47.60
N ASP A 756 5.78 -25.07 46.75
CA ASP A 756 5.91 -25.79 45.49
C ASP A 756 6.33 -24.88 44.32
N LEU A 757 7.00 -25.50 43.33
CA LEU A 757 7.23 -24.91 42.00
C LEU A 757 5.93 -24.41 41.32
N GLY A 758 4.77 -24.95 41.69
CA GLY A 758 3.46 -24.48 41.25
C GLY A 758 3.14 -23.04 41.68
N ALA A 759 3.51 -22.65 42.91
CA ALA A 759 3.30 -21.29 43.39
C ALA A 759 4.15 -20.28 42.61
N GLY A 760 5.46 -20.53 42.48
CA GLY A 760 6.36 -19.67 41.69
C GLY A 760 5.93 -19.52 40.22
N ILE A 761 5.28 -20.54 39.63
CA ILE A 761 4.67 -20.45 38.29
C ILE A 761 3.41 -19.56 38.30
N ALA A 762 2.52 -19.72 39.28
CA ALA A 762 1.30 -18.94 39.39
C ALA A 762 1.58 -17.44 39.64
N THR A 763 2.53 -17.12 40.53
CA THR A 763 2.82 -15.74 40.94
C THR A 763 3.70 -15.00 39.94
N CYS A 764 4.70 -15.66 39.34
CA CYS A 764 5.59 -15.02 38.37
C CYS A 764 5.07 -15.14 36.92
N LEU A 765 4.85 -16.36 36.41
CA LEU A 765 4.55 -16.57 34.99
C LEU A 765 3.10 -16.18 34.64
N ALA A 766 2.10 -16.56 35.43
CA ALA A 766 0.72 -16.23 35.11
C ALA A 766 0.46 -14.72 35.25
N ALA A 767 1.01 -14.04 36.27
CA ALA A 767 0.93 -12.59 36.39
C ALA A 767 1.58 -11.86 35.20
N ALA A 768 2.79 -12.27 34.79
CA ALA A 768 3.46 -11.69 33.63
C ALA A 768 2.64 -11.88 32.34
N LEU A 769 2.10 -13.08 32.10
CA LEU A 769 1.26 -13.37 30.94
C LEU A 769 -0.07 -12.58 30.95
N LEU A 770 -0.71 -12.41 32.11
CA LEU A 770 -1.94 -11.63 32.25
C LEU A 770 -1.70 -10.14 31.97
N ALA A 771 -0.62 -9.56 32.50
CA ALA A 771 -0.24 -8.18 32.19
C ALA A 771 0.01 -7.99 30.68
N ILE A 772 0.77 -8.88 30.04
CA ILE A 772 1.03 -8.86 28.59
C ILE A 772 -0.29 -8.97 27.80
N LEU A 773 -1.21 -9.84 28.23
CA LEU A 773 -2.52 -10.02 27.61
C LEU A 773 -3.34 -8.72 27.69
N PHE A 774 -3.56 -8.17 28.89
CA PHE A 774 -4.34 -6.95 29.09
C PHE A 774 -3.75 -5.74 28.35
N ILE A 775 -2.42 -5.57 28.40
CA ILE A 775 -1.72 -4.50 27.67
C ILE A 775 -1.89 -4.68 26.15
N SER A 776 -1.76 -5.91 25.63
CA SER A 776 -1.97 -6.19 24.20
C SER A 776 -3.42 -5.96 23.74
N PHE A 777 -4.39 -6.30 24.59
CA PHE A 777 -5.81 -6.04 24.33
C PHE A 777 -6.10 -4.54 24.33
N ALA A 778 -5.60 -3.79 25.30
CA ALA A 778 -5.75 -2.34 25.35
C ALA A 778 -5.11 -1.63 24.13
N MET A 779 -3.90 -2.05 23.72
CA MET A 779 -3.29 -1.57 22.47
C MET A 779 -4.16 -1.87 21.24
N LYS A 780 -4.69 -3.10 21.12
CA LYS A 780 -5.58 -3.48 20.01
C LYS A 780 -6.86 -2.63 20.00
N SER A 781 -7.43 -2.36 21.18
CA SER A 781 -8.62 -1.52 21.33
C SER A 781 -8.36 -0.05 20.97
N VAL A 782 -7.21 0.52 21.35
CA VAL A 782 -6.80 1.88 20.92
C VAL A 782 -6.45 1.94 19.42
N HIS A 783 -5.93 0.86 18.83
CA HIS A 783 -5.79 0.78 17.38
C HIS A 783 -7.15 0.81 16.68
N TYR A 784 -8.12 0.09 17.24
CA TYR A 784 -9.48 0.02 16.67
C TYR A 784 -10.23 1.33 16.85
N SER A 785 -10.11 2.01 17.99
CA SER A 785 -10.66 3.37 18.15
C SER A 785 -10.01 4.39 17.20
N GLY A 786 -8.82 4.10 16.66
CA GLY A 786 -8.14 4.91 15.64
C GLY A 786 -8.96 5.20 14.38
N TYR A 787 -9.97 4.37 14.04
CA TYR A 787 -10.92 4.67 12.97
C TYR A 787 -11.82 5.90 13.26
N LEU A 788 -11.88 6.37 14.50
CA LEU A 788 -12.56 7.60 14.91
C LEU A 788 -11.69 8.86 14.73
N ILE A 789 -10.43 8.74 14.32
CA ILE A 789 -9.54 9.89 14.10
C ILE A 789 -9.88 10.53 12.75
N HIS A 790 -10.50 11.71 12.79
CA HIS A 790 -10.57 12.60 11.65
C HIS A 790 -9.19 13.24 11.41
N SER A 791 -8.56 12.90 10.29
CA SER A 791 -7.37 13.58 9.75
C SER A 791 -7.32 13.37 8.24
N VAL A 792 -6.91 14.40 7.50
CA VAL A 792 -6.81 14.33 6.03
C VAL A 792 -5.67 13.41 5.55
N SER A 793 -4.60 13.29 6.36
CA SER A 793 -3.47 12.38 6.07
C SER A 793 -3.57 11.05 6.83
N LEU A 794 -3.23 9.95 6.16
CA LEU A 794 -2.98 8.64 6.79
C LEU A 794 -1.78 8.69 7.72
N SER A 795 -0.67 9.30 7.27
CA SER A 795 0.54 9.53 8.05
C SER A 795 0.24 10.28 9.35
N GLY A 796 -0.65 11.29 9.30
CA GLY A 796 -1.16 12.01 10.45
C GLY A 796 -1.95 11.13 11.43
N SER A 797 -2.90 10.33 10.93
CA SER A 797 -3.69 9.39 11.74
C SER A 797 -2.80 8.35 12.43
N HIS A 798 -1.87 7.76 11.69
CA HIS A 798 -0.92 6.78 12.24
C HIS A 798 0.01 7.41 13.28
N MET A 799 0.53 8.62 13.04
CA MET A 799 1.35 9.33 14.04
C MET A 799 0.54 9.72 15.29
N PHE A 800 -0.75 10.05 15.14
CA PHE A 800 -1.63 10.37 16.27
C PHE A 800 -1.97 9.13 17.10
N THR A 801 -2.33 8.03 16.43
CA THR A 801 -2.53 6.70 17.04
C THR A 801 -1.26 6.24 17.77
N PHE A 802 -0.09 6.44 17.16
CA PHE A 802 1.21 6.12 17.77
C PHE A 802 1.47 6.91 19.05
N LYS A 803 1.17 8.23 19.07
CA LYS A 803 1.26 9.07 20.29
C LYS A 803 0.35 8.54 21.40
N ALA A 804 -0.90 8.20 21.08
CA ALA A 804 -1.86 7.67 22.05
C ALA A 804 -1.38 6.34 22.65
N MET A 805 -0.87 5.41 21.83
CA MET A 805 -0.28 4.16 22.33
C MET A 805 0.99 4.40 23.15
N PHE A 806 1.87 5.31 22.74
CA PHE A 806 3.07 5.65 23.52
C PHE A 806 2.70 6.14 24.92
N TYR A 807 1.71 7.02 25.06
CA TYR A 807 1.25 7.51 26.36
C TYR A 807 0.51 6.43 27.17
N LEU A 808 -0.29 5.57 26.54
CA LEU A 808 -0.89 4.41 27.21
C LEU A 808 0.18 3.47 27.81
N MET A 809 1.19 3.12 27.01
CA MET A 809 2.26 2.21 27.41
C MET A 809 3.15 2.81 28.50
N THR A 810 3.50 4.10 28.40
CA THR A 810 4.36 4.77 29.38
C THR A 810 3.62 5.14 30.67
N LEU A 811 2.41 5.68 30.59
CA LEU A 811 1.67 6.11 31.79
C LEU A 811 0.96 4.95 32.49
N VAL A 812 0.24 4.08 31.77
CA VAL A 812 -0.48 2.98 32.42
C VAL A 812 0.43 1.77 32.64
N GLY A 813 1.13 1.33 31.59
CA GLY A 813 2.07 0.22 31.69
C GLY A 813 3.32 0.54 32.51
N GLY A 814 3.87 1.75 32.37
CA GLY A 814 5.14 2.15 33.00
C GLY A 814 5.02 2.87 34.35
N VAL A 815 3.96 3.65 34.60
CA VAL A 815 3.77 4.36 35.89
C VAL A 815 2.68 3.68 36.72
N SER A 816 1.45 3.58 36.21
CA SER A 816 0.30 3.13 37.00
C SER A 816 0.44 1.70 37.55
N LEU A 817 0.98 0.76 36.76
CA LEU A 817 1.25 -0.61 37.20
C LEU A 817 2.18 -0.66 38.42
N PHE A 818 3.27 0.10 38.36
CA PHE A 818 4.33 0.06 39.37
C PHE A 818 3.98 0.88 40.61
N THR A 819 3.28 2.01 40.45
CA THR A 819 2.73 2.75 41.59
C THR A 819 1.63 1.96 42.31
N ALA A 820 0.76 1.26 41.57
CA ALA A 820 -0.25 0.40 42.19
C ALA A 820 0.40 -0.77 42.96
N GLY A 821 1.40 -1.43 42.38
CA GLY A 821 2.16 -2.49 43.06
C GLY A 821 2.88 -1.99 44.33
N ALA A 822 3.52 -0.82 44.25
CA ALA A 822 4.20 -0.22 45.41
C ALA A 822 3.23 0.16 46.56
N VAL A 823 2.04 0.68 46.23
CA VAL A 823 0.99 0.99 47.22
C VAL A 823 0.39 -0.29 47.81
N LEU A 824 0.22 -1.35 47.02
CA LEU A 824 -0.20 -2.66 47.53
C LEU A 824 0.83 -3.27 48.48
N PHE A 825 2.12 -3.22 48.14
CA PHE A 825 3.21 -3.68 49.03
C PHE A 825 3.22 -2.94 50.38
N ALA A 826 2.95 -1.62 50.37
CA ALA A 826 2.94 -0.79 51.57
C ALA A 826 1.73 -1.00 52.51
N MET A 827 0.78 -1.88 52.18
CA MET A 827 -0.43 -2.13 53.00
C MET A 827 -0.15 -2.47 54.47
N HIS A 828 0.94 -3.20 54.75
CA HIS A 828 1.34 -3.50 56.14
C HIS A 828 1.68 -2.22 56.91
N SER A 829 2.57 -1.38 56.36
CA SER A 829 2.96 -0.11 56.99
C SER A 829 1.78 0.84 57.21
N PHE A 830 0.86 0.98 56.25
CA PHE A 830 -0.33 1.82 56.41
C PHE A 830 -1.26 1.34 57.54
N SER A 831 -1.25 0.04 57.86
CA SER A 831 -2.04 -0.48 58.99
C SER A 831 -1.42 -0.16 60.37
N ILE A 832 -0.11 0.11 60.41
CA ILE A 832 0.66 0.42 61.62
C ILE A 832 0.98 1.93 61.73
N ASN A 833 0.94 2.67 60.60
CA ASN A 833 1.32 4.08 60.45
C ASN A 833 2.81 4.33 60.77
N VAL A 834 3.68 3.40 60.37
CA VAL A 834 5.13 3.46 60.59
C VAL A 834 5.86 3.12 59.29
N GLY A 835 6.72 4.03 58.84
CA GLY A 835 7.60 3.81 57.69
C GLY A 835 6.94 3.96 56.31
N ASP A 836 5.71 4.46 56.23
CA ASP A 836 4.86 4.56 55.02
C ASP A 836 5.57 5.00 53.73
N THR A 837 6.49 5.97 53.78
CA THR A 837 7.24 6.41 52.58
C THR A 837 8.33 5.43 52.17
N ALA A 838 8.97 4.77 53.13
CA ALA A 838 10.06 3.82 52.92
C ALA A 838 9.52 2.50 52.36
N SER A 839 8.40 1.99 52.87
CA SER A 839 7.74 0.78 52.39
C SER A 839 7.24 0.91 50.94
N ILE A 840 6.69 2.07 50.55
CA ILE A 840 6.33 2.35 49.14
C ILE A 840 7.59 2.28 48.26
N ALA A 841 8.71 2.87 48.71
CA ALA A 841 9.96 2.83 47.95
C ALA A 841 10.53 1.41 47.83
N ASP A 842 10.45 0.62 48.88
CA ASP A 842 10.83 -0.80 48.87
C ASP A 842 9.92 -1.61 47.93
N GLY A 843 8.62 -1.31 47.89
CA GLY A 843 7.66 -1.88 46.94
C GLY A 843 7.96 -1.53 45.48
N ILE A 844 8.45 -0.32 45.18
CA ILE A 844 8.93 0.05 43.83
C ILE A 844 10.14 -0.82 43.45
N ILE A 845 11.08 -1.04 44.38
CA ILE A 845 12.24 -1.91 44.12
C ILE A 845 11.80 -3.37 43.98
N TYR A 846 10.87 -3.86 44.81
CA TYR A 846 10.34 -5.23 44.70
C TYR A 846 9.71 -5.47 43.32
N MET A 847 8.86 -4.53 42.87
CA MET A 847 8.22 -4.56 41.55
C MET A 847 9.22 -4.44 40.38
N SER A 848 10.46 -4.02 40.59
CA SER A 848 11.48 -4.02 39.52
C SER A 848 11.84 -5.44 39.04
N VAL A 849 11.66 -6.45 39.89
CA VAL A 849 11.76 -7.86 39.48
C VAL A 849 10.58 -8.25 38.59
N PHE A 850 9.36 -7.73 38.82
CA PHE A 850 8.25 -7.91 37.87
C PHE A 850 8.54 -7.28 36.50
N ALA A 851 9.22 -6.13 36.46
CA ALA A 851 9.69 -5.54 35.20
C ALA A 851 10.66 -6.49 34.44
N LEU A 852 11.57 -7.17 35.15
CA LEU A 852 12.43 -8.21 34.55
C LEU A 852 11.59 -9.36 33.97
N LEU A 853 10.62 -9.89 34.71
CA LEU A 853 9.75 -11.00 34.26
C LEU A 853 9.00 -10.65 32.97
N LEU A 854 8.37 -9.47 32.93
CA LEU A 854 7.69 -8.97 31.75
C LEU A 854 8.64 -8.86 30.54
N LEU A 855 9.85 -8.34 30.73
CA LEU A 855 10.83 -8.24 29.66
C LEU A 855 11.28 -9.62 29.16
N LEU A 856 11.57 -10.58 30.05
CA LEU A 856 11.99 -11.93 29.66
C LEU A 856 10.89 -12.67 28.89
N CYS A 857 9.63 -12.58 29.35
CA CYS A 857 8.49 -13.18 28.65
C CYS A 857 8.29 -12.58 27.24
N VAL A 858 8.43 -11.26 27.09
CA VAL A 858 8.26 -10.57 25.79
C VAL A 858 9.49 -10.77 24.88
N ALA A 859 10.70 -10.86 25.44
CA ALA A 859 11.99 -10.84 24.72
C ALA A 859 12.08 -11.84 23.56
N VAL A 860 11.64 -13.09 23.77
CA VAL A 860 11.75 -14.16 22.76
C VAL A 860 10.45 -14.33 21.97
N VAL A 861 9.32 -14.21 22.65
CA VAL A 861 7.99 -14.49 22.09
C VAL A 861 7.55 -13.40 21.11
N PHE A 862 7.67 -12.12 21.47
CA PHE A 862 7.17 -11.02 20.62
C PHE A 862 7.93 -10.91 19.27
N PRO A 863 9.27 -10.93 19.21
CA PRO A 863 9.99 -10.96 17.93
C PRO A 863 9.64 -12.18 17.06
N GLY A 864 9.40 -13.34 17.68
CA GLY A 864 8.97 -14.54 16.98
C GLY A 864 7.57 -14.39 16.36
N LEU A 865 6.61 -13.84 17.10
CA LEU A 865 5.26 -13.56 16.60
C LEU A 865 5.25 -12.47 15.52
N LEU A 866 6.12 -11.46 15.66
CA LEU A 866 6.31 -10.37 14.70
C LEU A 866 6.91 -10.88 13.37
N LEU A 867 7.82 -11.87 13.41
CA LEU A 867 8.29 -12.60 12.24
C LEU A 867 7.23 -13.53 11.63
N LEU A 868 6.55 -14.34 12.45
CA LEU A 868 5.61 -15.36 12.02
C LEU A 868 4.28 -14.78 11.48
N GLN A 869 3.88 -13.60 11.95
CA GLN A 869 2.62 -12.91 11.58
C GLN A 869 1.40 -13.87 11.52
N PRO A 870 1.14 -14.71 12.54
CA PRO A 870 0.30 -15.91 12.39
C PRO A 870 -1.14 -15.62 11.95
N ILE A 871 -1.73 -14.51 12.42
CA ILE A 871 -3.06 -14.05 11.99
C ILE A 871 -3.05 -13.71 10.50
N ARG A 872 -2.03 -13.00 10.01
CA ARG A 872 -1.88 -12.68 8.58
C ARG A 872 -1.70 -13.95 7.76
N LEU A 873 -0.80 -14.84 8.17
CA LEU A 873 -0.55 -16.10 7.45
C LEU A 873 -1.85 -16.93 7.34
N TRP A 874 -2.60 -17.06 8.44
CA TRP A 874 -3.88 -17.79 8.43
C TRP A 874 -4.93 -17.12 7.53
N HIS A 875 -5.05 -15.79 7.57
CA HIS A 875 -5.99 -15.05 6.71
C HIS A 875 -5.62 -15.17 5.23
N VAL A 876 -4.33 -15.05 4.86
CA VAL A 876 -3.86 -15.24 3.47
C VAL A 876 -4.13 -16.68 3.00
N LEU A 877 -3.78 -17.69 3.82
CA LEU A 877 -4.02 -19.11 3.51
C LEU A 877 -5.49 -19.52 3.50
N ARG A 878 -6.38 -18.67 4.02
CA ARG A 878 -7.82 -18.82 3.92
C ARG A 878 -8.33 -18.13 2.64
N ALA A 879 -7.98 -16.86 2.43
CA ALA A 879 -8.39 -16.10 1.27
C ALA A 879 -7.88 -16.70 -0.05
N GLU A 880 -6.65 -17.24 -0.12
CA GLU A 880 -6.17 -17.95 -1.33
C GLU A 880 -6.96 -19.23 -1.63
N LYS A 881 -7.57 -19.89 -0.61
CA LYS A 881 -8.44 -21.07 -0.80
C LYS A 881 -9.87 -20.71 -1.17
N GLU A 882 -10.33 -19.52 -0.76
CA GLU A 882 -11.67 -19.01 -1.03
C GLU A 882 -11.72 -18.23 -2.37
N ALA A 883 -10.57 -17.77 -2.88
CA ALA A 883 -10.45 -17.08 -4.17
C ALA A 883 -10.70 -17.97 -5.39
N ILE A 884 -11.57 -17.51 -6.29
CA ILE A 884 -11.93 -18.10 -7.57
C ILE A 884 -11.27 -17.35 -8.74
N THR A 885 -11.24 -16.01 -8.68
CA THR A 885 -10.66 -15.16 -9.74
C THR A 885 -9.19 -14.84 -9.48
N SER A 886 -8.46 -14.45 -10.54
CA SER A 886 -7.07 -13.99 -10.42
C SER A 886 -6.96 -12.70 -9.61
N ARG A 887 -7.92 -11.77 -9.75
CA ARG A 887 -8.03 -10.55 -8.94
C ARG A 887 -8.22 -10.86 -7.46
N GLN A 888 -9.17 -11.74 -7.10
CA GLN A 888 -9.36 -12.21 -5.72
C GLN A 888 -8.07 -12.82 -5.14
N ARG A 889 -7.35 -13.63 -5.93
CA ARG A 889 -6.08 -14.24 -5.48
C ARG A 889 -4.96 -13.22 -5.31
N PHE A 890 -4.92 -12.17 -6.14
CA PHE A 890 -4.01 -11.04 -5.96
C PHE A 890 -4.33 -10.25 -4.69
N ARG A 891 -5.61 -9.85 -4.49
CA ARG A 891 -6.11 -9.19 -3.27
C ARG A 891 -5.79 -10.01 -2.00
N ALA A 892 -5.89 -11.34 -2.06
CA ALA A 892 -5.56 -12.25 -0.96
C ALA A 892 -4.08 -12.23 -0.54
N VAL A 893 -3.14 -12.08 -1.49
CA VAL A 893 -1.69 -12.13 -1.26
C VAL A 893 -1.07 -10.73 -1.04
N TYR A 894 -1.80 -9.68 -1.38
CA TYR A 894 -1.36 -8.28 -1.43
C TYR A 894 -0.55 -7.80 -0.20
N PRO A 895 0.54 -7.02 -0.40
CA PRO A 895 1.33 -6.47 0.71
C PRO A 895 0.54 -5.52 1.62
N ARG A 896 0.48 -5.87 2.90
CA ARG A 896 0.10 -4.92 3.96
C ARG A 896 1.26 -3.95 4.23
N THR A 897 0.92 -2.73 4.62
CA THR A 897 1.88 -1.69 4.99
C THR A 897 2.54 -1.95 6.35
N TYR A 898 3.69 -1.33 6.58
CA TYR A 898 4.32 -1.30 7.90
C TYR A 898 3.51 -0.45 8.88
N SER A 899 3.24 -0.99 10.08
CA SER A 899 2.53 -0.29 11.15
C SER A 899 3.46 -0.04 12.35
N PRO A 900 3.98 1.20 12.54
CA PRO A 900 4.98 1.49 13.56
C PRO A 900 4.46 1.23 14.98
N SER A 901 3.15 1.42 15.21
CA SER A 901 2.52 1.31 16.53
C SER A 901 2.53 -0.13 17.08
N TYR A 902 2.42 -1.15 16.24
CA TYR A 902 2.55 -2.55 16.67
C TYR A 902 4.01 -3.00 16.74
N SER A 903 4.87 -2.48 15.88
CA SER A 903 6.28 -2.87 15.80
C SER A 903 7.14 -2.30 16.94
N LEU A 904 6.92 -1.04 17.31
CA LEU A 904 7.75 -0.30 18.27
C LEU A 904 7.17 -0.24 19.68
N SER A 905 5.96 -0.76 19.95
CA SER A 905 5.35 -0.73 21.28
C SER A 905 6.17 -1.48 22.34
N CYS A 906 6.63 -2.68 22.02
CA CYS A 906 7.48 -3.47 22.91
C CYS A 906 8.89 -2.87 23.08
N THR A 907 9.40 -2.11 22.09
CA THR A 907 10.71 -1.44 22.20
C THR A 907 10.61 -0.14 23.00
N VAL A 908 9.48 0.57 22.91
CA VAL A 908 9.11 1.66 23.84
C VAL A 908 9.01 1.14 25.27
N LEU A 909 8.33 0.01 25.50
CA LEU A 909 8.25 -0.62 26.83
C LEU A 909 9.64 -1.03 27.35
N ALA A 910 10.45 -1.70 26.52
CA ALA A 910 11.82 -2.10 26.87
C ALA A 910 12.69 -0.90 27.29
N PHE A 911 12.65 0.18 26.51
CA PHE A 911 13.39 1.39 26.81
C PHE A 911 12.85 2.09 28.08
N THR A 912 11.53 2.13 28.28
CA THR A 912 10.89 2.72 29.46
C THR A 912 11.27 1.98 30.75
N TYR A 913 11.24 0.65 30.74
CA TYR A 913 11.59 -0.17 31.91
C TYR A 913 13.09 -0.12 32.20
N ALA A 914 13.95 -0.05 31.17
CA ALA A 914 15.37 0.18 31.36
C ALA A 914 15.65 1.57 31.97
N CYS A 915 15.01 2.63 31.47
CA CYS A 915 15.09 3.97 32.09
C CYS A 915 14.67 3.93 33.56
N ALA A 916 13.54 3.30 33.88
CA ALA A 916 12.98 3.32 35.22
C ALA A 916 13.77 2.47 36.24
N PHE A 917 14.20 1.26 35.86
CA PHE A 917 14.59 0.23 36.84
C PHE A 917 16.07 -0.18 36.81
N THR A 918 16.86 0.16 35.77
CA THR A 918 18.27 -0.25 35.69
C THR A 918 19.12 0.15 36.90
N LEU A 919 18.83 1.29 37.55
CA LEU A 919 19.55 1.72 38.76
C LEU A 919 19.04 1.07 40.05
N LEU A 920 17.82 0.55 40.08
CA LEU A 920 17.30 -0.17 41.25
C LEU A 920 17.68 -1.65 41.20
N PHE A 921 17.61 -2.25 40.01
CA PHE A 921 17.89 -3.66 39.76
C PHE A 921 18.64 -3.84 38.43
N PRO A 922 19.96 -4.01 38.46
CA PRO A 922 20.82 -4.02 37.27
C PRO A 922 20.46 -5.07 36.20
N LEU A 923 19.82 -6.18 36.58
CA LEU A 923 19.45 -7.27 35.66
C LEU A 923 18.34 -6.91 34.66
N VAL A 924 17.61 -5.81 34.88
CA VAL A 924 16.62 -5.30 33.92
C VAL A 924 17.27 -4.90 32.59
N ALA A 925 18.48 -4.32 32.63
CA ALA A 925 19.18 -3.88 31.41
C ALA A 925 19.55 -5.04 30.45
N PRO A 926 20.16 -6.17 30.90
CA PRO A 926 20.35 -7.36 30.08
C PRO A 926 19.07 -7.87 29.39
N ALA A 927 17.94 -7.91 30.09
CA ALA A 927 16.68 -8.39 29.53
C ALA A 927 16.07 -7.42 28.51
N ALA A 928 16.13 -6.11 28.78
CA ALA A 928 15.77 -5.08 27.80
C ALA A 928 16.68 -5.13 26.56
N LEU A 929 17.99 -5.37 26.74
CA LEU A 929 18.95 -5.53 25.64
C LEU A 929 18.63 -6.76 24.78
N LEU A 930 18.28 -7.89 25.39
CA LEU A 930 17.87 -9.11 24.69
C LEU A 930 16.62 -8.85 23.82
N LEU A 931 15.60 -8.22 24.37
CA LEU A 931 14.38 -7.84 23.65
C LEU A 931 14.66 -6.85 22.51
N LEU A 932 15.49 -5.83 22.73
CA LEU A 932 15.88 -4.86 21.69
C LEU A 932 16.71 -5.50 20.57
N LEU A 933 17.63 -6.41 20.90
CA LEU A 933 18.45 -7.12 19.92
C LEU A 933 17.60 -8.07 19.06
N LEU A 934 16.72 -8.86 19.66
CA LEU A 934 15.85 -9.80 18.94
C LEU A 934 14.78 -9.08 18.11
N THR A 935 14.18 -7.98 18.62
CA THR A 935 13.28 -7.13 17.81
C THR A 935 14.01 -6.49 16.63
N PHE A 936 15.25 -6.02 16.80
CA PHE A 936 16.06 -5.43 15.73
C PHE A 936 16.38 -6.43 14.61
N ILE A 937 16.77 -7.66 14.94
CA ILE A 937 16.96 -8.74 13.95
C ILE A 937 15.65 -8.98 13.18
N ALA A 938 14.53 -9.07 13.89
CA ALA A 938 13.22 -9.29 13.29
C ALA A 938 12.80 -8.13 12.35
N HIS A 939 12.99 -6.88 12.78
CA HIS A 939 12.75 -5.68 11.96
C HIS A 939 13.61 -5.67 10.69
N ARG A 940 14.91 -5.95 10.82
CA ARG A 940 15.85 -5.97 9.68
C ARG A 940 15.44 -6.98 8.60
N PHE A 941 14.89 -8.12 8.99
CA PHE A 941 14.27 -9.06 8.04
C PHE A 941 12.95 -8.54 7.46
N LEU A 942 12.01 -8.09 8.29
CA LEU A 942 10.68 -7.66 7.83
C LEU A 942 10.75 -6.47 6.86
N ILE A 943 11.55 -5.45 7.18
CA ILE A 943 11.76 -4.28 6.31
C ILE A 943 12.48 -4.72 5.02
N GLY A 944 13.45 -5.63 5.12
CA GLY A 944 14.20 -6.11 3.95
C GLY A 944 13.40 -6.93 2.96
N TYR A 945 12.42 -7.72 3.41
CA TYR A 945 11.80 -8.77 2.59
C TYR A 945 10.26 -8.84 2.65
N VAL A 946 9.62 -8.36 3.72
CA VAL A 946 8.17 -8.54 3.94
C VAL A 946 7.34 -7.28 3.67
N TYR A 947 7.83 -6.10 4.05
CA TYR A 947 7.09 -4.84 3.82
C TYR A 947 7.41 -4.26 2.44
N GLY A 948 6.73 -4.80 1.41
CA GLY A 948 6.84 -4.32 0.02
C GLY A 948 6.11 -3.01 -0.27
N ARG A 949 5.10 -2.65 0.54
CA ARG A 949 4.31 -1.41 0.41
C ARG A 949 4.69 -0.46 1.56
N THR A 950 5.66 0.42 1.31
CA THR A 950 5.95 1.56 2.19
C THR A 950 4.80 2.57 2.08
N HIS A 951 4.37 3.18 3.18
CA HIS A 951 3.58 4.41 3.11
C HIS A 951 4.43 5.58 2.55
N SER A 952 3.74 6.66 2.19
CA SER A 952 4.29 7.99 1.97
C SER A 952 5.36 8.35 3.01
N SER A 953 6.53 8.75 2.53
CA SER A 953 7.66 9.10 3.42
C SER A 953 7.43 10.45 4.07
N THR A 954 7.65 10.56 5.39
CA THR A 954 7.49 11.83 6.15
C THR A 954 8.82 12.52 6.44
N GLY A 955 9.92 12.03 5.85
CA GLY A 955 11.28 12.40 6.24
C GLY A 955 11.63 11.96 7.66
N GLY A 956 10.99 10.90 8.17
CA GLY A 956 11.25 10.38 9.52
C GLY A 956 10.63 11.20 10.67
N LEU A 957 9.52 11.90 10.43
CA LEU A 957 8.85 12.77 11.40
C LEU A 957 8.49 12.03 12.71
N LEU A 958 7.98 10.80 12.61
CA LEU A 958 7.70 9.93 13.76
C LEU A 958 8.96 9.64 14.59
N HIS A 959 10.11 9.45 13.95
CA HIS A 959 11.39 9.15 14.60
C HIS A 959 11.97 10.36 15.34
N ILE A 960 11.83 11.56 14.79
CA ILE A 960 12.20 12.81 15.47
C ILE A 960 11.36 13.00 16.74
N TRP A 961 10.05 12.70 16.67
CA TRP A 961 9.17 12.73 17.85
C TRP A 961 9.53 11.65 18.88
N LEU A 962 9.81 10.42 18.43
CA LEU A 962 10.17 9.30 19.29
C LEU A 962 11.52 9.52 20.01
N LEU A 963 12.55 10.02 19.32
CA LEU A 963 13.84 10.35 19.94
C LEU A 963 13.71 11.47 20.99
N ARG A 964 12.91 12.51 20.72
CA ARG A 964 12.57 13.54 21.71
C ARG A 964 11.90 12.93 22.95
N ARG A 965 11.01 11.96 22.76
CA ARG A 965 10.30 11.25 23.84
C ARG A 965 11.19 10.30 24.64
N PHE A 966 12.09 9.57 23.97
CA PHE A 966 13.13 8.78 24.65
C PHE A 966 14.05 9.68 25.48
N GLY A 967 14.47 10.84 24.96
CA GLY A 967 15.20 11.84 25.72
C GLY A 967 14.47 12.31 26.99
N THR A 968 13.13 12.46 26.94
CA THR A 968 12.35 12.78 28.16
C THR A 968 12.19 11.60 29.11
N LEU A 969 12.14 10.36 28.63
CA LEU A 969 12.06 9.16 29.50
C LEU A 969 13.35 8.91 30.29
N LEU A 970 14.50 9.39 29.81
CA LEU A 970 15.75 9.36 30.58
C LEU A 970 15.62 10.02 31.96
N ALA A 971 14.71 10.98 32.13
CA ALA A 971 14.48 11.65 33.41
C ALA A 971 13.89 10.72 34.49
N PHE A 972 13.23 9.61 34.11
CA PHE A 972 12.73 8.61 35.09
C PHE A 972 13.88 7.96 35.87
N GLN A 973 15.05 7.79 35.25
CA GLN A 973 16.20 7.10 35.84
C GLN A 973 16.72 7.78 37.13
N PRO A 974 17.05 9.09 37.13
CA PRO A 974 17.36 9.81 38.36
C PRO A 974 16.10 10.13 39.21
N LEU A 975 14.92 10.31 38.61
CA LEU A 975 13.71 10.67 39.37
C LEU A 975 13.29 9.57 40.33
N ILE A 976 13.21 8.32 39.88
CA ILE A 976 12.78 7.19 40.72
C ILE A 976 13.81 6.93 41.82
N LEU A 977 15.11 6.91 41.48
CA LEU A 977 16.18 6.79 42.46
C LEU A 977 16.18 7.94 43.49
N GLY A 978 15.93 9.17 43.03
CA GLY A 978 15.84 10.34 43.91
C GLY A 978 14.68 10.26 44.90
N LEU A 979 13.50 9.77 44.46
CA LEU A 979 12.35 9.51 45.34
C LEU A 979 12.65 8.40 46.37
N VAL A 980 13.33 7.32 45.96
CA VAL A 980 13.79 6.24 46.85
C VAL A 980 14.83 6.73 47.88
N TYR A 981 15.59 7.78 47.58
CA TYR A 981 16.50 8.41 48.54
C TYR A 981 15.78 9.40 49.47
N LEU A 982 14.81 10.18 48.95
CA LEU A 982 14.00 11.08 49.77
C LEU A 982 13.15 10.34 50.80
N SER A 983 12.60 9.17 50.46
CA SER A 983 11.85 8.33 51.42
C SER A 983 12.70 7.74 52.54
N ARG A 984 14.03 7.72 52.37
CA ARG A 984 15.03 7.30 53.36
C ARG A 984 15.78 8.49 54.00
N LEU A 985 15.18 9.69 53.97
CA LEU A 985 15.71 10.94 54.56
C LEU A 985 17.07 11.41 53.99
N LEU A 986 17.50 10.90 52.83
CA LEU A 986 18.73 11.32 52.14
C LEU A 986 18.46 12.58 51.31
N TRP A 987 18.09 13.67 51.99
CA TRP A 987 17.56 14.91 51.38
C TRP A 987 18.49 15.54 50.34
N ILE A 988 19.81 15.50 50.56
CA ILE A 988 20.80 16.11 49.67
C ILE A 988 20.95 15.25 48.41
N GLU A 989 21.24 13.96 48.59
CA GLU A 989 21.47 13.00 47.53
C GLU A 989 20.21 12.80 46.65
N GLY A 990 19.03 12.68 47.27
CA GLY A 990 17.75 12.59 46.57
C GLY A 990 17.34 13.90 45.90
N GLY A 991 17.54 15.04 46.58
CA GLY A 991 17.25 16.38 46.04
C GLY A 991 18.07 16.71 44.78
N ILE A 992 19.36 16.35 44.77
CA ILE A 992 20.22 16.49 43.59
C ILE A 992 19.70 15.64 42.42
N LEU A 993 19.32 14.38 42.67
CA LEU A 993 18.79 13.50 41.63
C LEU A 993 17.45 14.00 41.05
N CYS A 994 16.49 14.38 41.90
CA CYS A 994 15.21 14.93 41.44
C CYS A 994 15.38 16.27 40.70
N GLY A 995 16.29 17.14 41.16
CA GLY A 995 16.66 18.38 40.46
C GLY A 995 17.27 18.12 39.09
N PHE A 996 18.18 17.14 38.97
CA PHE A 996 18.79 16.76 37.70
C PHE A 996 17.77 16.12 36.74
N ALA A 997 16.83 15.33 37.26
CA ALA A 997 15.72 14.77 36.47
C ALA A 997 14.88 15.87 35.80
N LEU A 998 14.46 16.87 36.60
CA LEU A 998 13.71 18.03 36.12
C LEU A 998 14.52 18.85 35.10
N ALA A 999 15.82 19.06 35.36
CA ALA A 999 16.71 19.76 34.46
C ALA A 999 16.85 19.05 33.10
N VAL A 1000 16.99 17.72 33.07
CA VAL A 1000 17.03 16.93 31.83
C VAL A 1000 15.72 17.01 31.07
N ALA A 1001 14.57 16.88 31.75
CA ALA A 1001 13.26 16.99 31.10
C ALA A 1001 13.05 18.37 30.46
N ILE A 1002 13.34 19.45 31.19
CA ILE A 1002 13.26 20.83 30.68
C ILE A 1002 14.26 21.06 29.54
N PHE A 1003 15.51 20.59 29.67
CA PHE A 1003 16.53 20.73 28.64
C PHE A 1003 16.13 20.03 27.34
N VAL A 1004 15.70 18.76 27.40
CA VAL A 1004 15.30 17.99 26.22
C VAL A 1004 14.07 18.62 25.57
N GLU A 1005 13.03 18.98 26.32
CA GLU A 1005 11.84 19.58 25.71
C GLU A 1005 12.15 20.95 25.10
N SER A 1006 12.92 21.80 25.79
CA SER A 1006 13.27 23.14 25.32
C SER A 1006 14.17 23.09 24.10
N TYR A 1007 15.26 22.31 24.15
CA TYR A 1007 16.21 22.19 23.03
C TYR A 1007 15.56 21.52 21.83
N CYS A 1008 14.85 20.39 22.01
CA CYS A 1008 14.19 19.72 20.90
C CYS A 1008 13.11 20.61 20.28
N SER A 1009 12.32 21.33 21.09
CA SER A 1009 11.29 22.23 20.57
C SER A 1009 11.84 23.51 19.95
N TRP A 1010 13.05 23.94 20.32
CA TRP A 1010 13.78 25.03 19.65
C TRP A 1010 14.37 24.54 18.33
N ARG A 1011 15.09 23.42 18.32
CA ARG A 1011 15.77 22.88 17.12
C ARG A 1011 14.80 22.38 16.04
N THR A 1012 13.58 21.99 16.41
CA THR A 1012 12.49 21.63 15.46
C THR A 1012 11.52 22.77 15.16
N ARG A 1013 11.78 23.99 15.67
CA ARG A 1013 10.91 25.15 15.44
C ARG A 1013 11.03 25.62 13.99
N GLN A 1014 10.01 25.33 13.18
CA GLN A 1014 9.89 25.93 11.85
C GLN A 1014 9.73 27.46 11.94
N PRO A 1015 10.21 28.22 10.94
CA PRO A 1015 9.93 29.65 10.83
C PRO A 1015 8.42 29.90 10.81
N GLY A 1016 7.95 30.86 11.60
CA GLY A 1016 6.54 31.28 11.65
C GLY A 1016 6.28 32.56 10.84
N ARG A 1017 5.02 32.93 10.64
CA ARG A 1017 4.58 34.10 9.80
C ARG A 1017 5.37 35.41 10.00
N LYS A 1018 6.03 35.62 11.15
CA LYS A 1018 6.87 36.80 11.44
C LYS A 1018 8.22 36.84 10.69
N SER A 1019 8.64 35.76 10.03
CA SER A 1019 9.87 35.74 9.22
C SER A 1019 9.61 35.93 7.72
N LEU A 1020 8.37 36.22 7.32
CA LEU A 1020 7.97 36.46 5.94
C LEU A 1020 8.21 37.92 5.55
N ASN A 1021 8.45 38.16 4.27
CA ASN A 1021 8.48 39.51 3.70
C ASN A 1021 7.15 40.24 3.90
N PRO A 1022 7.14 41.58 4.06
CA PRO A 1022 5.91 42.34 4.25
C PRO A 1022 4.91 42.10 3.11
N ILE A 1023 5.40 42.07 1.86
CA ILE A 1023 4.60 41.80 0.65
C ILE A 1023 3.88 40.44 0.76
N THR A 1024 4.58 39.35 1.08
CA THR A 1024 3.96 38.02 1.20
C THR A 1024 2.97 37.98 2.37
N THR A 1025 3.20 38.74 3.45
CA THR A 1025 2.19 38.89 4.52
C THR A 1025 0.95 39.70 4.10
N ASP A 1026 1.06 40.69 3.21
CA ASP A 1026 -0.08 41.45 2.70
C ASP A 1026 -0.88 40.66 1.65
N CYS A 1027 -0.21 39.86 0.81
CA CYS A 1027 -0.84 38.86 -0.06
C CYS A 1027 -1.64 37.85 0.77
N LEU A 1028 -1.02 37.26 1.81
CA LEU A 1028 -1.70 36.34 2.74
C LEU A 1028 -2.84 37.00 3.52
N GLN A 1029 -2.71 38.27 3.94
CA GLN A 1029 -3.80 39.01 4.58
C GLN A 1029 -4.96 39.29 3.63
N THR A 1030 -4.67 39.57 2.36
CA THR A 1030 -5.70 39.79 1.33
C THR A 1030 -6.47 38.50 1.08
N PHE A 1031 -5.78 37.36 0.93
CA PHE A 1031 -6.40 36.05 0.89
C PHE A 1031 -7.19 35.74 2.17
N GLU A 1032 -6.65 36.01 3.37
CA GLU A 1032 -7.37 35.79 4.64
C GLU A 1032 -8.59 36.70 4.82
N LYS A 1033 -8.62 37.89 4.19
CA LYS A 1033 -9.80 38.78 4.16
C LYS A 1033 -10.88 38.22 3.23
N THR A 1034 -10.53 37.78 2.02
CA THR A 1034 -11.48 37.21 1.04
C THR A 1034 -11.97 35.81 1.42
N ALA A 1035 -11.17 35.01 2.11
CA ALA A 1035 -11.55 33.68 2.58
C ALA A 1035 -12.61 33.72 3.69
N ARG A 1036 -12.63 34.77 4.52
CA ARG A 1036 -13.64 34.97 5.57
C ARG A 1036 -15.02 35.22 4.95
N PRO A 1037 -16.12 34.86 5.65
CA PRO A 1037 -17.46 35.14 5.15
C PRO A 1037 -17.66 36.65 5.03
N GLY A 1038 -17.95 37.13 3.82
CA GLY A 1038 -18.31 38.52 3.58
C GLY A 1038 -19.58 38.89 4.35
N LYS A 1039 -19.56 39.98 5.12
CA LYS A 1039 -20.69 40.43 5.94
C LYS A 1039 -21.75 41.15 5.08
N HIS A 1040 -22.34 40.44 4.12
CA HIS A 1040 -23.29 40.95 3.11
C HIS A 1040 -22.95 42.37 2.63
N SER A 1041 -21.75 42.53 2.07
CA SER A 1041 -21.44 43.68 1.22
C SER A 1041 -22.05 43.44 -0.15
N GLU A 1042 -22.64 44.45 -0.77
CA GLU A 1042 -23.34 44.40 -2.08
C GLU A 1042 -22.35 44.27 -3.27
N ALA A 1043 -21.26 43.52 -3.08
CA ALA A 1043 -20.14 43.38 -4.01
C ALA A 1043 -20.47 42.57 -5.27
N GLU A 1044 -21.68 42.03 -5.40
CA GLU A 1044 -22.17 41.49 -6.67
C GLU A 1044 -22.43 42.61 -7.69
N GLU A 1045 -22.86 43.82 -7.27
CA GLU A 1045 -23.07 44.93 -8.21
C GLU A 1045 -21.75 45.58 -8.66
N GLU A 1046 -20.84 45.93 -7.73
CA GLU A 1046 -19.55 46.53 -8.11
C GLU A 1046 -18.71 45.58 -8.99
N SER A 1047 -18.78 44.26 -8.78
CA SER A 1047 -18.10 43.27 -9.62
C SER A 1047 -18.61 43.23 -11.07
N LEU A 1048 -19.89 43.54 -11.29
CA LEU A 1048 -20.50 43.59 -12.63
C LEU A 1048 -20.23 44.92 -13.35
N SER A 1049 -20.06 46.02 -12.60
CA SER A 1049 -19.93 47.38 -13.13
C SER A 1049 -18.83 47.54 -14.20
N LEU A 1050 -17.65 46.95 -13.99
CA LEU A 1050 -16.46 47.11 -14.84
C LEU A 1050 -16.39 46.16 -16.05
N VAL A 1051 -17.36 45.25 -16.22
CA VAL A 1051 -17.47 44.34 -17.38
C VAL A 1051 -18.64 44.73 -18.31
N SER A 1052 -19.47 45.69 -17.88
CA SER A 1052 -20.71 46.16 -18.54
C SER A 1052 -20.58 46.65 -20.00
N SER A 1053 -19.37 46.87 -20.52
CA SER A 1053 -19.13 47.17 -21.95
C SER A 1053 -19.09 45.93 -22.86
N GLY A 1054 -19.20 44.71 -22.31
CA GLY A 1054 -19.28 43.45 -23.06
C GLY A 1054 -20.71 43.11 -23.51
N ARG A 1055 -21.07 43.49 -24.74
CA ARG A 1055 -22.43 43.37 -25.29
C ARG A 1055 -22.92 41.92 -25.41
N ASN A 1056 -23.81 41.50 -24.51
CA ASN A 1056 -24.70 40.32 -24.58
C ASN A 1056 -24.20 39.09 -25.37
N THR A 1057 -23.31 38.32 -24.75
CA THR A 1057 -23.35 36.86 -24.91
C THR A 1057 -23.84 36.25 -23.60
N ARG A 1058 -25.07 35.71 -23.58
CA ARG A 1058 -25.42 34.64 -22.64
C ARG A 1058 -24.35 33.56 -22.80
N MET A 1059 -23.80 33.04 -21.69
CA MET A 1059 -23.03 31.79 -21.72
C MET A 1059 -23.97 30.63 -21.99
N ARG A 1060 -24.46 30.53 -23.24
CA ARG A 1060 -25.20 29.40 -23.76
C ARG A 1060 -24.22 28.23 -23.75
N GLY A 1061 -24.39 27.30 -22.79
CA GLY A 1061 -23.47 26.21 -22.51
C GLY A 1061 -23.11 25.43 -23.77
N SER A 1062 -21.99 25.79 -24.38
CA SER A 1062 -21.51 25.18 -25.61
C SER A 1062 -20.61 24.02 -25.25
N TYR A 1063 -20.89 22.85 -25.80
CA TYR A 1063 -19.99 21.70 -25.72
C TYR A 1063 -18.57 22.03 -26.20
N ALA A 1064 -18.35 23.09 -26.97
CA ALA A 1064 -17.01 23.59 -27.29
C ALA A 1064 -16.23 24.06 -26.05
N SER A 1065 -16.85 24.81 -25.12
CA SER A 1065 -16.19 25.22 -23.86
C SER A 1065 -16.00 24.05 -22.91
N ILE A 1066 -16.88 23.03 -22.97
CA ILE A 1066 -16.75 21.81 -22.18
C ILE A 1066 -15.66 20.90 -22.77
N LEU A 1067 -15.50 20.87 -24.10
CA LEU A 1067 -14.41 20.17 -24.79
C LEU A 1067 -13.07 20.90 -24.64
N GLU A 1068 -13.05 22.23 -24.66
CA GLU A 1068 -11.87 23.06 -24.39
C GLU A 1068 -11.42 22.92 -22.93
N MET A 1069 -12.37 22.84 -22.00
CA MET A 1069 -12.08 22.53 -20.59
C MET A 1069 -11.67 21.08 -20.39
N MET A 1070 -12.34 20.10 -21.00
CA MET A 1070 -11.87 18.71 -21.00
C MET A 1070 -10.50 18.59 -21.66
N SER A 1071 -10.16 19.39 -22.67
CA SER A 1071 -8.80 19.47 -23.20
C SER A 1071 -7.85 20.32 -22.35
N ALA A 1072 -8.33 21.02 -21.32
CA ALA A 1072 -7.50 21.71 -20.34
C ALA A 1072 -7.32 20.91 -19.03
N THR A 1073 -8.18 19.90 -18.78
CA THR A 1073 -8.13 19.04 -17.59
C THR A 1073 -7.74 17.59 -17.91
N LEU A 1074 -8.29 16.99 -18.98
CA LEU A 1074 -7.90 15.68 -19.51
C LEU A 1074 -6.73 15.80 -20.51
N ALA A 1075 -6.66 16.90 -21.26
CA ALA A 1075 -5.44 17.29 -21.99
C ALA A 1075 -4.64 18.38 -21.25
N VAL A 1076 -4.56 18.24 -19.92
CA VAL A 1076 -3.23 18.20 -19.28
C VAL A 1076 -2.46 17.05 -19.94
N ALA A 1077 -1.98 17.28 -21.16
CA ALA A 1077 -1.18 16.32 -21.90
C ALA A 1077 0.01 15.98 -20.99
N PRO A 1078 0.21 14.70 -20.63
CA PRO A 1078 1.12 14.34 -19.55
C PRO A 1078 2.51 14.86 -19.88
N LEU A 1079 2.97 15.86 -19.11
CA LEU A 1079 4.26 16.52 -19.35
C LEU A 1079 5.34 15.44 -19.49
N PRO A 1080 6.22 15.52 -20.51
CA PRO A 1080 7.26 14.51 -20.71
C PRO A 1080 8.05 14.37 -19.41
N SER A 1081 8.34 13.11 -19.02
CA SER A 1081 8.70 12.76 -17.64
C SER A 1081 9.90 13.52 -17.05
N GLU A 1082 10.76 14.08 -17.90
CA GLU A 1082 11.86 14.97 -17.52
C GLU A 1082 11.43 16.33 -16.94
N THR A 1083 10.16 16.72 -17.06
CA THR A 1083 9.63 18.06 -16.71
C THR A 1083 8.61 18.07 -15.58
N ARG A 1084 8.42 16.94 -14.87
CA ARG A 1084 7.44 16.82 -13.78
C ARG A 1084 8.00 17.27 -12.42
N GLY A 1085 7.12 17.80 -11.57
CA GLY A 1085 7.49 18.41 -10.30
C GLY A 1085 7.94 17.40 -9.22
N PRO A 1086 8.58 17.87 -8.13
CA PRO A 1086 9.09 17.02 -7.05
C PRO A 1086 8.03 16.59 -6.02
N VAL A 1087 6.80 17.12 -6.13
CA VAL A 1087 5.64 16.81 -5.27
C VAL A 1087 4.42 16.71 -6.17
N PRO A 1088 3.59 15.63 -6.12
CA PRO A 1088 3.60 14.54 -5.13
C PRO A 1088 4.86 13.66 -5.16
N LEU A 1089 5.31 13.21 -3.98
CA LEU A 1089 6.59 12.52 -3.77
C LEU A 1089 6.69 11.09 -4.35
N GLY A 1090 5.62 10.59 -4.98
CA GLY A 1090 5.58 9.24 -5.55
C GLY A 1090 6.29 9.11 -6.89
N GLU A 1091 6.23 10.11 -7.77
CA GLU A 1091 6.43 9.91 -9.21
C GLU A 1091 7.85 9.47 -9.63
N TRP A 1092 8.90 10.08 -9.07
CA TRP A 1092 10.30 9.64 -9.28
C TRP A 1092 10.61 8.26 -8.67
N ARG A 1093 9.65 7.67 -7.94
CA ARG A 1093 9.61 6.25 -7.59
C ARG A 1093 8.39 5.58 -8.23
N VAL A 1094 8.58 5.06 -9.45
CA VAL A 1094 7.73 4.05 -10.11
C VAL A 1094 7.74 2.69 -9.35
N SER A 1095 7.85 2.73 -8.02
CA SER A 1095 8.17 1.64 -7.09
C SER A 1095 7.53 1.77 -5.71
N THR A 1096 6.84 2.87 -5.38
CA THR A 1096 6.22 3.07 -4.05
C THR A 1096 4.71 3.31 -4.04
N GLU A 1097 4.11 3.84 -5.11
CA GLU A 1097 2.66 4.08 -5.10
C GLU A 1097 1.85 2.79 -5.10
N THR A 1098 0.72 2.84 -4.42
CA THR A 1098 0.04 1.65 -3.94
C THR A 1098 -0.80 1.06 -5.06
N LEU A 1099 -0.28 -0.01 -5.68
CA LEU A 1099 -0.87 -0.63 -6.87
C LEU A 1099 -2.34 -0.99 -6.62
N ASP A 1100 -3.23 -0.20 -7.19
CA ASP A 1100 -4.67 -0.42 -7.23
C ASP A 1100 -4.97 -1.39 -8.38
N ASP A 1101 -5.68 -2.48 -8.06
CA ASP A 1101 -6.03 -3.49 -9.07
C ASP A 1101 -7.24 -3.10 -9.92
N LEU A 1102 -7.86 -1.96 -9.68
CA LEU A 1102 -8.89 -1.36 -10.54
C LEU A 1102 -8.29 -0.48 -11.64
N THR A 1103 -7.35 0.40 -11.28
CA THR A 1103 -6.74 1.34 -12.22
C THR A 1103 -5.55 0.73 -12.97
N ALA A 1104 -4.78 -0.16 -12.33
CA ALA A 1104 -3.54 -0.73 -12.86
C ALA A 1104 -3.57 -2.28 -12.93
N THR A 1105 -4.68 -2.84 -13.43
CA THR A 1105 -4.86 -4.30 -13.65
C THR A 1105 -3.69 -4.97 -14.38
N GLU A 1106 -3.11 -4.31 -15.40
CA GLU A 1106 -1.97 -4.88 -16.13
C GLU A 1106 -0.71 -4.95 -15.28
N ARG A 1107 -0.48 -3.95 -14.42
CA ARG A 1107 0.60 -3.98 -13.45
C ARG A 1107 0.32 -5.04 -12.39
N ALA A 1108 -0.92 -5.22 -11.95
CA ALA A 1108 -1.32 -6.28 -11.00
C ALA A 1108 -1.02 -7.68 -11.58
N ALA A 1109 -1.48 -7.96 -12.79
CA ALA A 1109 -1.28 -9.25 -13.47
C ALA A 1109 0.20 -9.59 -13.73
N ARG A 1110 1.07 -8.57 -13.83
CA ARG A 1110 2.53 -8.72 -13.98
C ARG A 1110 3.30 -8.71 -12.65
N THR A 1111 2.71 -8.28 -11.55
CA THR A 1111 3.38 -8.16 -10.23
C THR A 1111 2.95 -9.23 -9.21
N GLN A 1112 2.17 -10.24 -9.60
CA GLN A 1112 1.88 -11.40 -8.73
C GLN A 1112 3.14 -12.27 -8.46
N PRO A 1113 3.20 -13.05 -7.37
CA PRO A 1113 4.38 -13.87 -7.03
C PRO A 1113 4.64 -15.04 -8.00
N ASP A 1114 3.59 -15.49 -8.70
CA ASP A 1114 3.64 -16.59 -9.66
C ASP A 1114 4.04 -16.10 -11.08
N ALA A 1115 4.29 -14.79 -11.25
CA ALA A 1115 4.71 -14.22 -12.53
C ALA A 1115 6.23 -14.42 -12.79
N PRO A 1116 6.67 -14.58 -14.05
CA PRO A 1116 8.09 -14.66 -14.38
C PRO A 1116 8.86 -13.40 -13.94
N PRO A 1117 10.07 -13.52 -13.35
CA PRO A 1117 10.79 -12.37 -12.80
C PRO A 1117 11.30 -11.37 -13.85
N HIS A 1118 11.33 -11.77 -15.13
CA HIS A 1118 11.88 -11.02 -16.27
C HIS A 1118 10.82 -10.76 -17.36
N LEU A 1119 9.65 -10.26 -16.96
CA LEU A 1119 8.71 -9.70 -17.93
C LEU A 1119 9.27 -8.39 -18.51
N PRO A 1120 9.07 -8.12 -19.82
CA PRO A 1120 9.37 -6.81 -20.39
C PRO A 1120 8.43 -5.74 -19.80
N PRO A 1121 8.81 -4.45 -19.87
CA PRO A 1121 7.92 -3.34 -19.52
C PRO A 1121 6.62 -3.36 -20.35
N LEU A 1122 5.64 -2.58 -19.92
CA LEU A 1122 4.47 -2.28 -20.75
C LEU A 1122 4.90 -1.48 -21.99
N PRO A 1123 4.30 -1.73 -23.18
CA PRO A 1123 4.65 -1.00 -24.40
C PRO A 1123 3.98 0.38 -24.49
N PHE A 1124 3.11 0.70 -23.53
CA PHE A 1124 2.46 2.00 -23.31
C PHE A 1124 2.71 2.44 -21.86
N ALA A 1125 2.57 3.73 -21.59
CA ALA A 1125 2.54 4.25 -20.23
C ALA A 1125 1.35 3.63 -19.47
N ASP A 1126 1.52 3.39 -18.18
CA ASP A 1126 0.41 2.94 -17.35
C ASP A 1126 -0.52 4.12 -17.07
N HIS A 1127 -1.84 3.91 -17.00
CA HIS A 1127 -2.77 5.02 -16.76
C HIS A 1127 -2.53 5.66 -15.37
N ALA A 1128 -1.97 4.90 -14.42
CA ALA A 1128 -1.47 5.44 -13.17
C ALA A 1128 -0.26 6.40 -13.34
N GLU A 1129 0.60 6.17 -14.33
CA GLU A 1129 1.74 7.04 -14.66
C GLU A 1129 1.34 8.26 -15.50
N GLU A 1130 0.24 8.17 -16.25
CA GLU A 1130 -0.39 9.32 -16.91
C GLU A 1130 -1.09 10.23 -15.89
N MET A 1131 -1.74 9.64 -14.88
CA MET A 1131 -2.53 10.33 -13.84
C MET A 1131 -1.74 10.71 -12.57
N ALA A 1132 -0.44 10.43 -12.49
CA ALA A 1132 0.37 10.68 -11.28
C ALA A 1132 0.47 12.17 -10.91
N GLY A 1133 0.51 13.06 -11.91
CA GLY A 1133 0.48 14.51 -11.70
C GLY A 1133 -0.90 15.10 -11.34
N VAL A 1134 -1.98 14.30 -11.38
CA VAL A 1134 -3.37 14.76 -11.23
C VAL A 1134 -3.92 14.35 -9.87
N LEU A 1135 -4.35 15.33 -9.06
CA LEU A 1135 -4.82 15.14 -7.68
C LEU A 1135 -6.32 15.40 -7.50
N PHE A 1136 -7.12 14.96 -8.47
CA PHE A 1136 -8.54 14.71 -8.22
C PHE A 1136 -8.74 13.38 -7.47
N ALA A 1137 -9.91 13.23 -6.87
CA ALA A 1137 -10.28 12.04 -6.11
C ALA A 1137 -10.33 10.79 -7.03
N PRO A 1138 -9.95 9.60 -6.54
CA PRO A 1138 -9.76 8.42 -7.39
C PRO A 1138 -11.04 7.97 -8.09
N GLU A 1139 -12.21 8.32 -7.56
CA GLU A 1139 -13.52 8.05 -8.16
C GLU A 1139 -13.71 8.84 -9.46
N LEU A 1140 -13.28 10.12 -9.46
CA LEU A 1140 -13.36 11.03 -10.61
C LEU A 1140 -12.32 10.69 -11.70
N LEU A 1141 -11.28 9.94 -11.33
CA LEU A 1141 -10.21 9.44 -12.21
C LEU A 1141 -10.36 7.94 -12.52
N ALA A 1142 -11.47 7.31 -12.12
CA ALA A 1142 -11.65 5.88 -12.28
C ALA A 1142 -11.79 5.50 -13.77
N PRO A 1143 -10.88 4.69 -14.34
CA PRO A 1143 -10.91 4.34 -15.74
C PRO A 1143 -12.01 3.32 -16.06
N ALA A 1144 -12.25 3.11 -17.36
CA ALA A 1144 -13.08 2.03 -17.84
C ALA A 1144 -12.53 0.67 -17.33
N PRO A 1145 -13.34 -0.16 -16.65
CA PRO A 1145 -12.85 -1.32 -15.93
C PRO A 1145 -12.32 -2.41 -16.88
N VAL A 1146 -11.13 -2.89 -16.55
CA VAL A 1146 -10.41 -3.94 -17.28
C VAL A 1146 -10.69 -5.29 -16.64
N ILE A 1147 -11.11 -6.27 -17.45
CA ILE A 1147 -11.44 -7.63 -16.97
C ILE A 1147 -10.15 -8.46 -16.85
N TRP A 1148 -9.94 -9.12 -15.72
CA TRP A 1148 -8.79 -10.01 -15.50
C TRP A 1148 -9.19 -11.48 -15.65
N LEU A 1149 -8.77 -12.11 -16.74
CA LEU A 1149 -9.05 -13.52 -17.02
C LEU A 1149 -7.87 -14.44 -16.64
N PRO A 1150 -8.13 -15.66 -16.13
CA PRO A 1150 -7.10 -16.65 -15.85
C PRO A 1150 -6.54 -17.21 -17.15
N HIS A 1151 -5.21 -17.31 -17.26
CA HIS A 1151 -4.59 -17.84 -18.46
C HIS A 1151 -4.60 -19.37 -18.46
N ASP A 1152 -5.28 -19.94 -19.46
CA ASP A 1152 -5.38 -21.38 -19.69
C ASP A 1152 -4.47 -21.89 -20.82
N ASN A 1153 -4.08 -23.17 -20.75
CA ASN A 1153 -3.32 -23.84 -21.80
C ASN A 1153 -4.13 -24.10 -23.09
N GLY A 1154 -5.46 -24.13 -23.01
CA GLY A 1154 -6.33 -24.38 -24.16
C GLY A 1154 -6.43 -23.16 -25.10
N GLY A 1155 -6.01 -21.99 -24.64
CA GLY A 1155 -6.17 -20.72 -25.35
C GLY A 1155 -7.58 -20.16 -25.29
N ILE A 1156 -8.47 -20.74 -24.47
CA ILE A 1156 -9.87 -20.33 -24.32
C ILE A 1156 -9.95 -18.91 -23.78
N SER A 1157 -9.12 -18.60 -22.76
CA SER A 1157 -8.90 -17.25 -22.22
C SER A 1157 -8.43 -16.27 -23.29
N ARG A 1158 -7.59 -16.70 -24.23
CA ARG A 1158 -7.11 -15.86 -25.35
C ARG A 1158 -8.18 -15.62 -26.39
N SER A 1159 -9.04 -16.60 -26.71
CA SER A 1159 -10.19 -16.38 -27.58
C SER A 1159 -11.27 -15.52 -26.92
N GLU A 1160 -11.54 -15.72 -25.63
CA GLU A 1160 -12.56 -14.95 -24.90
C GLU A 1160 -12.12 -13.50 -24.72
N ALA A 1161 -10.85 -13.24 -24.35
CA ALA A 1161 -10.29 -11.89 -24.32
C ALA A 1161 -10.38 -11.20 -25.69
N TYR A 1162 -10.09 -11.92 -26.77
CA TYR A 1162 -10.20 -11.39 -28.13
C TYR A 1162 -11.65 -11.05 -28.53
N ASP A 1163 -12.62 -11.91 -28.22
CA ASP A 1163 -14.03 -11.68 -28.55
C ASP A 1163 -14.68 -10.61 -27.63
N LEU A 1164 -14.28 -10.52 -26.35
CA LEU A 1164 -14.61 -9.41 -25.44
C LEU A 1164 -14.12 -8.06 -25.98
N GLN A 1165 -12.83 -7.97 -26.35
CA GLN A 1165 -12.24 -6.75 -26.90
C GLN A 1165 -12.91 -6.39 -28.24
N ARG A 1166 -13.11 -7.38 -29.12
CA ARG A 1166 -13.60 -7.18 -30.50
C ARG A 1166 -15.11 -6.89 -30.61
N TYR A 1167 -15.95 -7.57 -29.84
CA TYR A 1167 -17.42 -7.48 -29.94
C TYR A 1167 -18.07 -6.70 -28.81
N HIS A 1168 -17.42 -6.60 -27.66
CA HIS A 1168 -17.97 -5.87 -26.52
C HIS A 1168 -17.24 -4.55 -26.21
N LYS A 1169 -16.06 -4.29 -26.80
CA LYS A 1169 -15.17 -3.16 -26.49
C LYS A 1169 -14.76 -3.10 -25.01
N LEU A 1170 -14.70 -4.26 -24.35
CA LEU A 1170 -14.22 -4.36 -22.97
C LEU A 1170 -12.72 -4.67 -23.00
N PRO A 1171 -11.86 -3.89 -22.33
CA PRO A 1171 -10.44 -4.22 -22.21
C PRO A 1171 -10.25 -5.46 -21.31
N VAL A 1172 -9.33 -6.35 -21.69
CA VAL A 1172 -9.14 -7.64 -21.03
C VAL A 1172 -7.66 -7.96 -20.87
N THR A 1173 -7.30 -8.46 -19.70
CA THR A 1173 -5.92 -8.78 -19.33
C THR A 1173 -5.81 -10.24 -18.90
N LEU A 1174 -4.72 -10.89 -19.34
CA LEU A 1174 -4.49 -12.30 -19.08
C LEU A 1174 -3.48 -12.47 -17.95
N ASP A 1175 -3.84 -13.35 -17.01
CA ASP A 1175 -3.02 -13.73 -15.86
C ASP A 1175 -1.63 -14.29 -16.28
N VAL A 1176 -0.55 -13.63 -15.86
CA VAL A 1176 0.80 -13.93 -16.38
C VAL A 1176 1.48 -15.02 -15.56
N ARG A 1177 1.53 -16.24 -16.10
CA ARG A 1177 2.14 -17.42 -15.46
C ARG A 1177 3.23 -18.05 -16.34
N PRO A 1178 4.24 -18.73 -15.77
CA PRO A 1178 5.16 -19.58 -16.52
C PRO A 1178 4.43 -20.76 -17.17
N GLN A 1179 4.84 -21.10 -18.39
CA GLN A 1179 4.19 -22.13 -19.23
C GLN A 1179 4.38 -23.57 -18.71
N ASP A 1180 5.30 -23.77 -17.76
CA ASP A 1180 5.63 -25.08 -17.18
C ASP A 1180 4.69 -25.45 -16.01
N ASP A 1181 4.41 -24.51 -15.10
CA ASP A 1181 3.50 -24.76 -13.96
C ASP A 1181 2.09 -25.13 -14.43
N ALA A 1182 1.65 -24.59 -15.58
CA ALA A 1182 0.38 -24.93 -16.19
C ALA A 1182 0.29 -26.40 -16.65
N GLN A 1183 1.42 -27.12 -16.81
CA GLN A 1183 1.45 -28.56 -17.11
C GLN A 1183 1.42 -29.42 -15.84
N SER A 1184 1.68 -28.83 -14.66
CA SER A 1184 1.97 -29.57 -13.41
C SER A 1184 0.78 -30.23 -12.73
N ARG A 1185 -0.48 -29.90 -13.07
CA ARG A 1185 -1.70 -30.30 -12.33
C ARG A 1185 -2.12 -31.78 -12.54
N ARG A 1186 -1.14 -32.70 -12.65
CA ARG A 1186 -1.29 -34.15 -12.60
C ARG A 1186 -1.73 -34.62 -11.21
N SER A 1187 -3.04 -34.57 -10.98
CA SER A 1187 -3.80 -35.56 -10.19
C SER A 1187 -3.08 -36.22 -8.99
N TRP A 1188 -3.09 -35.57 -7.83
CA TRP A 1188 -2.73 -36.22 -6.54
C TRP A 1188 -3.66 -37.40 -6.17
N SER A 1189 -4.79 -37.56 -6.86
CA SER A 1189 -5.78 -38.64 -6.67
C SER A 1189 -5.28 -40.06 -7.01
N SER A 1190 -4.06 -40.22 -7.53
CA SER A 1190 -3.46 -41.53 -7.82
C SER A 1190 -2.65 -42.11 -6.64
N GLN A 1191 -2.22 -41.28 -5.68
CA GLN A 1191 -1.28 -41.72 -4.64
C GLN A 1191 -1.96 -42.53 -3.53
N THR A 1192 -3.25 -42.30 -3.27
CA THR A 1192 -4.05 -43.02 -2.26
C THR A 1192 -4.32 -44.49 -2.60
N ARG A 1193 -4.06 -44.95 -3.84
CA ARG A 1193 -4.34 -46.33 -4.27
C ARG A 1193 -3.14 -47.29 -4.18
N ARG A 1194 -1.98 -46.85 -3.68
CA ARG A 1194 -0.79 -47.69 -3.48
C ARG A 1194 -0.52 -48.10 -2.03
N ALA A 1195 -1.36 -47.67 -1.07
CA ALA A 1195 -1.22 -47.98 0.36
C ALA A 1195 -2.07 -49.19 0.84
N GLN A 1196 -2.69 -49.95 -0.08
CA GLN A 1196 -3.45 -51.18 0.21
C GLN A 1196 -2.91 -52.39 -0.59
N GLY A 1197 -1.64 -52.33 -1.00
CA GLY A 1197 -0.98 -53.36 -1.80
C GLY A 1197 0.39 -53.74 -1.24
N ASN A 1198 0.45 -53.97 0.08
CA ASN A 1198 1.50 -54.71 0.79
C ASN A 1198 1.01 -54.94 2.23
N SER A 1199 0.56 -56.16 2.51
CA SER A 1199 0.22 -56.71 3.82
C SER A 1199 0.94 -58.05 3.96
#